data_AF-A0AAV8YNU6-F1
#
_entry.id   AF-A0AAV8YNU6-F1
#
_cell.length_a   1.000
_cell.length_b   1.000
_cell.length_c   1.000
_cell.angle_alpha   90.00
_cell.angle_beta   90.00
_cell.angle_gamma   90.00
#
_symmetry.space_group_name_H-M   'P 1'
#
loop_
_entity.id
_entity.type
_entity.pdbx_description
1 polymer ?
#
loop_
_entity_poly.entity_id
_entity_poly.type
_entity_poly.pdbx_seq_one_letter_code
_entity_poly.pdbx_strand_id
1 'polypeptide(L)'
;MFLHQCHLNEKGLPENCIQDIGVEPEPLDKTNLTRYELARDQLREECSFYFNEGEEDPIPLCCDIDQIFAMTEGFKNIIPFTRCPTCAANLKSVYCQFSCSPNQSEFVTDYTRENPWFQEGYINNHPSYASSVTVNIYASYAEKIFNSCKDVSLPSTGGSVLASACGDYGATWCTPERWFKYMNDPDENPFTPFLVTYTQVNDSVSGALNFKIFDCNESWPNSSACTCVDCPSSCSAFHYNTLDDEFLLSGCISVLSLLIAGGLITLAFLTAIVVVVIRFRRPRSPVTPDSKRNGDKVHEALEDIFRSIGKTMAEERIKVLIMCLLVIICLSSGVVLMQLTTDPIQIWAAPNSQSRLEKDYFDQNFGPFYRTNQIFIKTVGIESFNFSSAYGNVTFGPGFNKTFLLAVFELQKKIENITIQSTDEHGRLISKGLESICYAPMRTVFSGERTINECTVMSLLGLFNNDIETFNKTAMYEDNLEKLISCPQSPYSTNCLAPYGGPVMPGLALGGASKDNNYLDAVGVTLTFLAENKLDTDELADTLAWEAEFIKFLEKWDDEERPEFMDIAYSAERSIQDGIDDLSESEASTVVISYVVMFVYIAIALGRFTNAREILFESKILLAVGGIIIVMSSVSCSLGVCGYAGISTTLLTIEVIPFLVLAVGVDNIFIIVQAHQRKERNKSVTLADDVGDTLGRVGPSMMLTSCSEICCFAIATLSSMPAVHTFAVYATVAVLFNFFLQITAFVALLSLDQERYESNRLDMLFCVKIEKT
;
A
#
# COMPACT_ATOMS: atom_id res chain seq x y z
N MET A 1 -53.64 30.95 -9.35
CA MET A 1 -52.86 30.55 -10.54
C MET A 1 -51.67 31.48 -10.64
N PHE A 2 -50.51 30.95 -11.01
CA PHE A 2 -49.27 31.72 -11.15
C PHE A 2 -48.95 31.90 -12.62
N LEU A 3 -49.15 33.10 -13.15
CA LEU A 3 -48.93 33.42 -14.57
C LEU A 3 -48.22 34.75 -14.67
N HIS A 4 -47.17 34.77 -15.49
CA HIS A 4 -46.19 35.84 -15.63
C HIS A 4 -45.19 35.94 -14.48
N GLN A 5 -44.01 36.43 -14.83
CA GLN A 5 -42.98 36.84 -13.88
C GLN A 5 -43.08 38.35 -13.61
N CYS A 6 -43.14 38.78 -12.34
CA CYS A 6 -43.20 40.21 -11.98
C CYS A 6 -42.26 40.64 -10.86
N HIS A 7 -41.55 39.72 -10.22
CA HIS A 7 -40.55 40.07 -9.22
C HIS A 7 -39.24 39.28 -9.43
N LEU A 8 -38.16 39.84 -8.89
CA LEU A 8 -36.85 39.22 -8.81
C LEU A 8 -36.42 39.32 -7.35
N ASN A 9 -36.08 38.19 -6.74
CA ASN A 9 -35.63 38.15 -5.36
C ASN A 9 -34.24 38.79 -5.18
N GLU A 10 -33.74 38.88 -3.95
CA GLU A 10 -32.42 39.46 -3.64
C GLU A 10 -31.24 38.75 -4.33
N LYS A 11 -31.42 37.47 -4.69
CA LYS A 11 -30.45 36.64 -5.43
C LYS A 11 -30.56 36.80 -6.96
N GLY A 12 -31.47 37.65 -7.44
CA GLY A 12 -31.73 37.87 -8.86
C GLY A 12 -32.53 36.76 -9.54
N LEU A 13 -33.22 35.91 -8.77
CA LEU A 13 -34.02 34.81 -9.26
C LEU A 13 -35.50 35.22 -9.44
N PRO A 14 -36.18 34.70 -10.47
CA PRO A 14 -37.55 35.09 -10.84
C PRO A 14 -38.62 34.58 -9.87
N GLU A 15 -39.60 35.42 -9.56
CA GLU A 15 -40.80 35.06 -8.80
C GLU A 15 -42.09 35.37 -9.58
N ASN A 16 -43.06 34.46 -9.44
CA ASN A 16 -44.27 34.45 -10.26
C ASN A 16 -45.38 35.34 -9.69
N CYS A 17 -46.14 35.97 -10.59
CA CYS A 17 -47.30 36.78 -10.22
C CYS A 17 -48.49 35.92 -9.84
N ILE A 18 -49.26 36.39 -8.87
CA ILE A 18 -50.52 35.78 -8.49
C ILE A 18 -51.63 36.38 -9.34
N GLN A 19 -52.30 35.53 -10.11
CA GLN A 19 -53.53 35.88 -10.83
C GLN A 19 -54.78 35.50 -10.04
N ASP A 20 -55.88 36.20 -10.31
CA ASP A 20 -57.19 35.96 -9.70
C ASP A 20 -57.76 34.56 -10.05
N ILE A 21 -58.66 34.06 -9.21
CA ILE A 21 -59.25 32.72 -9.36
C ILE A 21 -60.16 32.69 -10.60
N GLY A 22 -59.88 31.79 -11.54
CA GLY A 22 -60.70 31.57 -12.75
C GLY A 22 -60.08 32.00 -14.08
N VAL A 23 -58.78 32.37 -14.10
CA VAL A 23 -58.04 32.58 -15.35
C VAL A 23 -57.89 31.24 -16.09
N GLU A 24 -58.25 31.23 -17.38
CA GLU A 24 -58.11 30.06 -18.25
C GLU A 24 -56.66 29.95 -18.77
N PRO A 25 -56.16 28.73 -19.05
CA PRO A 25 -54.84 28.55 -19.66
C PRO A 25 -54.73 29.28 -20.99
N GLU A 26 -53.61 29.97 -21.21
CA GLU A 26 -53.38 30.79 -22.40
C GLU A 26 -52.46 30.08 -23.41
N PRO A 27 -52.65 30.29 -24.73
CA PRO A 27 -51.65 29.88 -25.71
C PRO A 27 -50.39 30.73 -25.57
N LEU A 28 -49.21 30.11 -25.74
CA LEU A 28 -47.93 30.83 -25.69
C LEU A 28 -47.88 31.98 -26.71
N ASP A 29 -47.34 33.13 -26.29
CA ASP A 29 -47.29 34.34 -27.11
C ASP A 29 -46.39 34.16 -28.35
N LYS A 30 -46.98 34.36 -29.54
CA LYS A 30 -46.30 34.26 -30.84
C LYS A 30 -45.82 35.60 -31.40
N THR A 31 -45.94 36.70 -30.66
CA THR A 31 -45.53 38.04 -31.13
C THR A 31 -44.04 38.10 -31.50
N ASN A 32 -43.18 37.40 -30.74
CA ASN A 32 -41.75 37.28 -31.00
C ASN A 32 -41.39 35.84 -31.40
N LEU A 33 -41.48 35.56 -32.70
CA LEU A 33 -41.27 34.23 -33.29
C LEU A 33 -39.97 33.55 -32.86
N THR A 34 -38.85 34.29 -32.75
CA THR A 34 -37.57 33.71 -32.36
C THR A 34 -37.55 33.24 -30.90
N ARG A 35 -38.14 34.02 -29.98
CA ARG A 35 -38.26 33.60 -28.57
C ARG A 35 -39.26 32.46 -28.43
N TYR A 36 -40.36 32.51 -29.18
CA TYR A 36 -41.37 31.47 -29.21
C TYR A 36 -40.79 30.12 -29.67
N GLU A 37 -40.08 30.09 -30.80
CA GLU A 37 -39.47 28.87 -31.33
C GLU A 37 -38.49 28.25 -30.33
N LEU A 38 -37.64 29.08 -29.70
CA LEU A 38 -36.69 28.61 -28.69
C LEU A 38 -37.39 28.03 -27.45
N ALA A 39 -38.40 28.73 -26.91
CA ALA A 39 -39.15 28.27 -25.75
C ALA A 39 -39.96 26.99 -26.06
N ARG A 40 -40.56 26.91 -27.25
CA ARG A 40 -41.26 25.72 -27.74
C ARG A 40 -40.31 24.52 -27.83
N ASP A 41 -39.13 24.70 -28.39
CA ASP A 41 -38.15 23.62 -28.56
C ASP A 41 -37.64 23.13 -27.20
N GLN A 42 -37.35 24.03 -26.26
CA GLN A 42 -36.99 23.67 -24.89
C GLN A 42 -38.13 22.96 -24.15
N LEU A 43 -39.37 23.45 -24.29
CA LEU A 43 -40.54 22.79 -23.71
C LEU A 43 -40.76 21.39 -24.32
N ARG A 44 -40.49 21.22 -25.62
CA ARG A 44 -40.60 19.93 -26.30
C ARG A 44 -39.53 18.94 -25.87
N GLU A 45 -38.31 19.42 -25.61
CA GLU A 45 -37.22 18.60 -25.08
C GLU A 45 -37.49 18.17 -23.64
N GLU A 46 -37.90 19.11 -22.79
CA GLU A 46 -37.96 18.90 -21.34
C GLU A 46 -39.33 18.44 -20.81
N CYS A 47 -40.42 18.90 -21.43
CA CYS A 47 -41.81 18.63 -21.04
C CYS A 47 -42.64 18.16 -22.25
N SER A 48 -42.14 17.17 -23.00
CA SER A 48 -42.73 16.69 -24.27
C SER A 48 -44.21 16.28 -24.21
N PHE A 49 -44.71 15.95 -23.03
CA PHE A 49 -46.10 15.55 -22.78
C PHE A 49 -47.13 16.68 -22.91
N TYR A 50 -46.71 17.94 -23.08
CA TYR A 50 -47.61 19.05 -23.42
C TYR A 50 -47.93 19.16 -24.92
N PHE A 51 -47.34 18.30 -25.76
CA PHE A 51 -47.58 18.27 -27.20
C PHE A 51 -48.42 17.04 -27.56
N ASN A 52 -49.49 17.25 -28.34
CA ASN A 52 -50.23 16.14 -28.93
C ASN A 52 -49.44 15.50 -30.07
N GLU A 53 -49.67 14.21 -30.34
CA GLU A 53 -49.01 13.50 -31.43
C GLU A 53 -49.25 14.18 -32.79
N GLY A 54 -48.18 14.68 -33.41
CA GLY A 54 -48.22 15.32 -34.73
C GLY A 54 -48.52 16.83 -34.72
N GLU A 55 -48.72 17.45 -33.55
CA GLU A 55 -48.90 18.90 -33.43
C GLU A 55 -47.56 19.61 -33.16
N GLU A 56 -47.37 20.80 -33.76
CA GLU A 56 -46.17 21.62 -33.55
C GLU A 56 -46.28 22.49 -32.28
N ASP A 57 -47.50 22.94 -31.96
CA ASP A 57 -47.77 23.82 -30.82
C ASP A 57 -48.17 23.02 -29.57
N PRO A 58 -47.82 23.48 -28.36
CA PRO A 58 -48.27 22.85 -27.12
C PRO A 58 -49.76 23.14 -26.86
N ILE A 59 -50.38 22.35 -26.00
CA ILE A 59 -51.71 22.66 -25.43
C ILE A 59 -51.69 24.02 -24.72
N PRO A 60 -52.83 24.70 -24.49
CA PRO A 60 -52.88 25.91 -23.66
C PRO A 60 -52.30 25.65 -22.26
N LEU A 61 -51.40 26.54 -21.80
CA LEU A 61 -50.61 26.37 -20.56
C LEU A 61 -50.89 27.49 -19.57
N CYS A 62 -50.57 27.24 -18.31
CA CYS A 62 -50.57 28.26 -17.26
C CYS A 62 -49.16 28.82 -17.03
N CYS A 63 -48.41 29.07 -18.10
CA CYS A 63 -47.08 29.70 -18.03
C CYS A 63 -46.78 30.51 -19.28
N ASP A 64 -45.91 31.51 -19.15
CA ASP A 64 -45.40 32.29 -20.28
C ASP A 64 -43.98 31.89 -20.71
N ILE A 65 -43.47 32.54 -21.75
CA ILE A 65 -42.16 32.27 -22.32
C ILE A 65 -41.02 32.53 -21.31
N ASP A 66 -41.15 33.56 -20.47
CA ASP A 66 -40.12 33.89 -19.48
C ASP A 66 -40.07 32.84 -18.37
N GLN A 67 -41.23 32.34 -17.93
CA GLN A 67 -41.36 31.23 -16.99
C GLN A 67 -40.80 29.91 -17.55
N ILE A 68 -40.97 29.63 -18.85
CA ILE A 68 -40.36 28.47 -19.50
C ILE A 68 -38.83 28.57 -19.44
N PHE A 69 -38.26 29.72 -19.79
CA PHE A 69 -36.81 29.91 -19.71
C PHE A 69 -36.27 29.76 -18.28
N ALA A 70 -36.95 30.34 -17.30
CA ALA A 70 -36.61 30.21 -15.89
C ALA A 70 -36.66 28.74 -15.41
N MET A 71 -37.70 28.01 -15.81
CA MET A 71 -37.86 26.58 -15.47
C MET A 71 -36.74 25.74 -16.09
N THR A 72 -36.44 25.92 -17.38
CA THR A 72 -35.35 25.20 -18.06
C THR A 72 -33.98 25.53 -17.47
N GLU A 73 -33.76 26.78 -17.04
CA GLU A 73 -32.56 27.14 -16.29
C GLU A 73 -32.48 26.42 -14.93
N GLY A 74 -33.61 26.31 -14.23
CA GLY A 74 -33.72 25.53 -12.99
C GLY A 74 -33.38 24.04 -13.14
N PHE A 75 -33.61 23.45 -14.32
CA PHE A 75 -33.24 22.05 -14.59
C PHE A 75 -31.73 21.78 -14.58
N LYS A 76 -30.88 22.81 -14.55
CA LYS A 76 -29.45 22.64 -14.26
C LYS A 76 -29.21 21.95 -12.91
N ASN A 77 -30.11 22.12 -11.93
CA ASN A 77 -30.05 21.44 -10.63
C ASN A 77 -30.33 19.93 -10.73
N ILE A 78 -30.90 19.46 -11.84
CA ILE A 78 -31.25 18.05 -12.09
C ILE A 78 -30.09 17.33 -12.82
N ILE A 79 -29.07 18.05 -13.31
CA ILE A 79 -27.92 17.48 -14.02
C ILE A 79 -27.31 16.26 -13.31
N PRO A 80 -27.10 16.26 -11.98
CA PRO A 80 -26.54 15.08 -11.29
C PRO A 80 -27.36 13.79 -11.49
N PHE A 81 -28.67 13.90 -11.71
CA PHE A 81 -29.58 12.76 -11.88
C PHE A 81 -29.67 12.24 -13.32
N THR A 82 -29.08 12.95 -14.29
CA THR A 82 -29.22 12.65 -15.74
C THR A 82 -28.60 11.32 -16.18
N ARG A 83 -27.75 10.70 -15.35
CA ARG A 83 -27.24 9.33 -15.58
C ARG A 83 -28.36 8.28 -15.65
N CYS A 84 -29.47 8.53 -14.96
CA CYS A 84 -30.69 7.77 -15.07
C CYS A 84 -31.76 8.63 -15.77
N PRO A 85 -31.94 8.48 -17.09
CA PRO A 85 -32.87 9.32 -17.85
C PRO A 85 -34.30 9.26 -17.33
N THR A 86 -34.75 8.08 -16.86
CA THR A 86 -36.08 7.92 -16.28
C THR A 86 -36.26 8.72 -14.98
N CYS A 87 -35.27 8.69 -14.06
CA CYS A 87 -35.27 9.52 -12.86
C CYS A 87 -35.33 11.00 -13.20
N ALA A 88 -34.45 11.47 -14.10
CA ALA A 88 -34.41 12.87 -14.50
C ALA A 88 -35.74 13.32 -15.14
N ALA A 89 -36.35 12.48 -15.98
CA ALA A 89 -37.65 12.77 -16.60
C ALA A 89 -38.80 12.79 -15.57
N ASN A 90 -38.82 11.84 -14.63
CA ASN A 90 -39.76 11.82 -13.51
C ASN A 90 -39.68 13.13 -12.70
N LEU A 91 -38.47 13.58 -12.36
CA LEU A 91 -38.25 14.81 -11.59
C LEU A 91 -38.64 16.07 -12.38
N LYS A 92 -38.24 16.15 -13.66
CA LYS A 92 -38.67 17.23 -14.57
C LYS A 92 -40.19 17.31 -14.68
N SER A 93 -40.88 16.18 -14.73
CA SER A 93 -42.35 16.14 -14.82
C SER A 93 -43.03 16.88 -13.66
N VAL A 94 -42.51 16.78 -12.44
CA VAL A 94 -43.07 17.49 -11.27
C VAL A 94 -42.99 19.00 -11.46
N TYR A 95 -41.83 19.49 -11.87
CA TYR A 95 -41.58 20.92 -12.05
C TYR A 95 -42.30 21.49 -13.28
N CYS A 96 -42.37 20.73 -14.38
CA CYS A 96 -43.20 21.04 -15.53
C CYS A 96 -44.67 21.20 -15.10
N GLN A 97 -45.20 20.24 -14.32
CA GLN A 97 -46.58 20.31 -13.82
C GLN A 97 -46.80 21.49 -12.88
N PHE A 98 -45.90 21.70 -11.93
CA PHE A 98 -45.97 22.84 -11.02
C PHE A 98 -45.98 24.19 -11.77
N SER A 99 -45.11 24.34 -12.77
CA SER A 99 -44.88 25.61 -13.45
C SER A 99 -45.90 25.92 -14.55
N CYS A 100 -46.30 24.92 -15.35
CA CYS A 100 -47.03 25.14 -16.61
C CYS A 100 -48.36 24.39 -16.72
N SER A 101 -48.75 23.55 -15.75
CA SER A 101 -49.95 22.71 -15.90
C SER A 101 -51.24 23.52 -16.08
N PRO A 102 -52.11 23.16 -17.05
CA PRO A 102 -53.41 23.82 -17.21
C PRO A 102 -54.30 23.67 -15.97
N ASN A 103 -54.08 22.61 -15.17
CA ASN A 103 -54.86 22.29 -13.98
C ASN A 103 -54.17 22.71 -12.67
N GLN A 104 -53.27 23.72 -12.71
CA GLN A 104 -52.47 24.14 -11.56
C GLN A 104 -53.31 24.40 -10.28
N SER A 105 -54.52 24.94 -10.43
CA SER A 105 -55.42 25.26 -9.31
C SER A 105 -55.99 24.02 -8.59
N GLU A 106 -55.85 22.80 -9.15
CA GLU A 106 -56.36 21.57 -8.53
C GLU A 106 -55.45 21.06 -7.40
N PHE A 107 -54.14 21.35 -7.46
CA PHE A 107 -53.14 20.81 -6.53
C PHE A 107 -52.38 21.86 -5.73
N VAL A 108 -52.44 23.14 -6.12
CA VAL A 108 -51.94 24.26 -5.30
C VAL A 108 -53.00 24.61 -4.25
N THR A 109 -52.65 24.50 -2.97
CA THR A 109 -53.61 24.65 -1.86
C THR A 109 -53.47 25.95 -1.09
N ASP A 110 -52.24 26.42 -0.90
CA ASP A 110 -51.94 27.62 -0.13
C ASP A 110 -50.74 28.37 -0.75
N TYR A 111 -50.68 29.69 -0.55
CA TYR A 111 -49.55 30.51 -0.99
C TYR A 111 -49.48 31.83 -0.22
N THR A 112 -48.26 32.30 0.05
CA THR A 112 -48.03 33.60 0.67
C THR A 112 -47.98 34.68 -0.39
N ARG A 113 -48.82 35.71 -0.22
CA ARG A 113 -48.88 36.87 -1.10
C ARG A 113 -48.03 37.99 -0.54
N GLU A 114 -47.03 38.41 -1.30
CA GLU A 114 -46.26 39.61 -1.01
C GLU A 114 -46.48 40.67 -2.08
N ASN A 115 -46.41 41.93 -1.66
CA ASN A 115 -46.53 43.07 -2.55
C ASN A 115 -45.31 43.97 -2.32
N PRO A 116 -44.42 44.15 -3.33
CA PRO A 116 -43.13 44.80 -3.15
C PRO A 116 -43.25 46.30 -2.79
N TRP A 117 -44.46 46.87 -2.84
CA TRP A 117 -44.71 48.30 -2.63
C TRP A 117 -45.85 48.62 -1.66
N PHE A 118 -46.12 47.75 -0.68
CA PHE A 118 -47.09 48.05 0.38
C PHE A 118 -46.49 49.02 1.43
N GLN A 119 -46.27 50.28 1.04
CA GLN A 119 -46.17 51.39 2.01
C GLN A 119 -47.57 51.87 2.34
N GLU A 120 -47.85 52.08 3.64
CA GLU A 120 -49.12 52.56 4.17
C GLU A 120 -49.77 53.64 3.28
N GLY A 121 -50.83 53.26 2.54
CA GLY A 121 -51.78 54.22 1.95
C GLY A 121 -51.72 54.50 0.45
N TYR A 122 -50.86 53.85 -0.35
CA TYR A 122 -50.90 54.00 -1.82
C TYR A 122 -51.13 52.65 -2.53
N ILE A 123 -52.33 52.48 -3.10
CA ILE A 123 -52.66 51.34 -3.99
C ILE A 123 -52.05 51.66 -5.37
N ASN A 124 -50.81 51.23 -5.61
CA ASN A 124 -50.31 51.12 -6.97
C ASN A 124 -50.72 49.75 -7.54
N ASN A 125 -51.14 49.74 -8.81
CA ASN A 125 -51.70 48.60 -9.55
C ASN A 125 -50.65 47.51 -9.90
N HIS A 126 -49.61 47.32 -9.08
CA HIS A 126 -48.59 46.32 -9.33
C HIS A 126 -49.09 44.92 -8.91
N PRO A 127 -48.86 43.89 -9.73
CA PRO A 127 -49.27 42.52 -9.42
C PRO A 127 -48.53 42.02 -8.18
N SER A 128 -49.25 41.33 -7.29
CA SER A 128 -48.64 40.64 -6.15
C SER A 128 -47.88 39.40 -6.63
N TYR A 129 -46.81 39.04 -5.94
CA TYR A 129 -46.04 37.82 -6.24
C TYR A 129 -46.17 36.79 -5.12
N ALA A 130 -45.85 35.53 -5.45
CA ALA A 130 -45.87 34.42 -4.49
C ALA A 130 -44.48 34.20 -3.90
N SER A 131 -44.32 34.42 -2.59
CA SER A 131 -43.06 34.18 -1.87
C SER A 131 -42.95 32.75 -1.32
N SER A 132 -44.08 32.10 -1.06
CA SER A 132 -44.12 30.66 -0.79
C SER A 132 -45.38 30.01 -1.34
N VAL A 133 -45.28 28.74 -1.74
CA VAL A 133 -46.39 27.98 -2.35
C VAL A 133 -46.46 26.59 -1.76
N THR A 134 -47.66 26.13 -1.40
CA THR A 134 -47.93 24.77 -0.93
C THR A 134 -48.63 23.96 -2.01
N VAL A 135 -48.07 22.79 -2.32
CA VAL A 135 -48.54 21.88 -3.36
C VAL A 135 -48.82 20.52 -2.75
N ASN A 136 -50.06 20.05 -2.87
CA ASN A 136 -50.41 18.69 -2.48
C ASN A 136 -49.95 17.70 -3.56
N ILE A 137 -49.22 16.67 -3.15
CA ILE A 137 -48.81 15.54 -4.01
C ILE A 137 -49.22 14.22 -3.36
N TYR A 138 -49.53 13.21 -4.18
CA TYR A 138 -49.79 11.89 -3.62
C TYR A 138 -48.52 11.26 -3.03
N ALA A 139 -48.65 10.60 -1.88
CA ALA A 139 -47.53 9.92 -1.24
C ALA A 139 -46.92 8.85 -2.15
N SER A 140 -47.75 8.06 -2.86
CA SER A 140 -47.29 7.06 -3.82
C SER A 140 -46.58 7.67 -5.04
N TYR A 141 -46.96 8.90 -5.43
CA TYR A 141 -46.30 9.66 -6.50
C TYR A 141 -44.91 10.12 -6.08
N ALA A 142 -44.78 10.73 -4.89
CA ALA A 142 -43.49 11.16 -4.33
C ALA A 142 -42.53 9.98 -4.11
N GLU A 143 -43.04 8.87 -3.56
CA GLU A 143 -42.25 7.68 -3.24
C GLU A 143 -41.70 7.00 -4.49
N LYS A 144 -42.48 6.91 -5.58
CA LYS A 144 -42.00 6.35 -6.85
C LYS A 144 -40.92 7.21 -7.50
N ILE A 145 -41.05 8.54 -7.47
CA ILE A 145 -40.00 9.43 -7.99
C ILE A 145 -38.72 9.22 -7.20
N PHE A 146 -38.81 9.23 -5.86
CA PHE A 146 -37.68 8.95 -4.99
C PHE A 146 -37.04 7.59 -5.27
N ASN A 147 -37.83 6.52 -5.36
CA ASN A 147 -37.35 5.17 -5.67
C ASN A 147 -36.70 5.07 -7.06
N SER A 148 -37.14 5.87 -8.03
CA SER A 148 -36.50 5.91 -9.35
C SER A 148 -35.11 6.56 -9.34
N CYS A 149 -34.82 7.38 -8.32
CA CYS A 149 -33.64 8.24 -8.24
C CYS A 149 -32.64 7.85 -7.13
N LYS A 150 -33.04 7.02 -6.15
CA LYS A 150 -32.25 6.79 -4.93
C LYS A 150 -30.90 6.10 -5.16
N ASP A 151 -30.82 5.26 -6.19
CA ASP A 151 -29.63 4.45 -6.50
C ASP A 151 -28.76 5.08 -7.58
N VAL A 152 -29.10 6.29 -8.05
CA VAL A 152 -28.31 6.98 -9.09
C VAL A 152 -26.95 7.34 -8.53
N SER A 153 -25.89 6.88 -9.20
CA SER A 153 -24.50 7.07 -8.78
C SER A 153 -23.94 8.42 -9.22
N LEU A 154 -23.06 9.00 -8.41
CA LEU A 154 -22.28 10.20 -8.74
C LEU A 154 -20.83 9.80 -9.05
N PRO A 155 -20.37 9.86 -10.31
CA PRO A 155 -19.07 9.29 -10.72
C PRO A 155 -17.84 9.88 -10.03
N SER A 156 -17.90 11.17 -9.67
CA SER A 156 -16.81 11.85 -8.99
C SER A 156 -16.59 11.34 -7.56
N THR A 157 -17.64 10.82 -6.92
CA THR A 157 -17.60 10.39 -5.52
C THR A 157 -17.72 8.89 -5.34
N GLY A 158 -18.24 8.18 -6.35
CA GLY A 158 -18.58 6.76 -6.26
C GLY A 158 -19.81 6.45 -5.39
N GLY A 159 -20.46 7.47 -4.80
CA GLY A 159 -21.64 7.33 -3.94
C GLY A 159 -22.96 7.67 -4.65
N SER A 160 -24.08 7.64 -3.93
CA SER A 160 -25.39 8.07 -4.46
C SER A 160 -25.45 9.59 -4.61
N VAL A 161 -26.11 10.07 -5.67
CA VAL A 161 -26.40 11.50 -5.90
C VAL A 161 -27.20 12.10 -4.74
N LEU A 162 -28.05 11.30 -4.09
CA LEU A 162 -28.82 11.75 -2.93
C LEU A 162 -27.94 12.16 -1.75
N ALA A 163 -26.69 11.68 -1.66
CA ALA A 163 -25.77 12.13 -0.64
C ALA A 163 -25.52 13.64 -0.70
N SER A 164 -25.49 14.22 -1.91
CA SER A 164 -25.35 15.67 -2.13
C SER A 164 -26.67 16.41 -2.32
N ALA A 165 -27.76 15.69 -2.65
CA ALA A 165 -29.04 16.28 -3.02
C ALA A 165 -30.09 16.20 -1.89
N CYS A 166 -29.71 15.82 -0.67
CA CYS A 166 -30.60 15.67 0.48
C CYS A 166 -30.11 16.46 1.72
N GLY A 167 -29.31 17.50 1.50
CA GLY A 167 -28.73 18.33 2.56
C GLY A 167 -27.92 17.53 3.57
N ASP A 168 -28.09 17.86 4.85
CA ASP A 168 -27.33 17.26 5.95
C ASP A 168 -27.72 15.80 6.26
N TYR A 169 -28.84 15.31 5.69
CA TYR A 169 -29.32 13.94 5.90
C TYR A 169 -28.51 12.87 5.14
N GLY A 170 -27.72 13.28 4.14
CA GLY A 170 -26.99 12.38 3.25
C GLY A 170 -27.90 11.38 2.52
N ALA A 171 -27.34 10.30 1.98
CA ALA A 171 -28.13 9.29 1.27
C ALA A 171 -28.91 8.35 2.23
N THR A 172 -28.31 8.02 3.38
CA THR A 172 -28.82 6.98 4.30
C THR A 172 -30.10 7.37 5.02
N TRP A 173 -30.24 8.63 5.43
CA TRP A 173 -31.45 9.14 6.11
C TRP A 173 -32.33 9.99 5.20
N CYS A 174 -32.09 9.94 3.89
CA CYS A 174 -32.92 10.63 2.93
C CYS A 174 -34.29 9.93 2.81
N THR A 175 -35.35 10.70 3.00
CA THR A 175 -36.72 10.27 2.72
C THR A 175 -37.29 11.11 1.58
N PRO A 176 -38.38 10.69 0.93
CA PRO A 176 -39.04 11.51 -0.09
C PRO A 176 -39.37 12.91 0.44
N GLU A 177 -39.89 13.02 1.67
CA GLU A 177 -40.22 14.32 2.28
C GLU A 177 -39.00 15.22 2.45
N ARG A 178 -37.90 14.67 2.99
CA ARG A 178 -36.66 15.42 3.22
C ARG A 178 -35.99 15.85 1.91
N TRP A 179 -36.00 14.96 0.92
CA TRP A 179 -35.45 15.25 -0.40
C TRP A 179 -36.21 16.39 -1.10
N PHE A 180 -37.53 16.29 -1.15
CA PHE A 180 -38.37 17.34 -1.75
C PHE A 180 -38.26 18.65 -0.97
N LYS A 181 -38.14 18.61 0.36
CA LYS A 181 -37.88 19.81 1.16
C LYS A 181 -36.57 20.48 0.74
N TYR A 182 -35.45 19.76 0.78
CA TYR A 182 -34.14 20.30 0.42
C TYR A 182 -34.11 20.89 -0.99
N MET A 183 -34.66 20.17 -1.97
CA MET A 183 -34.68 20.64 -3.37
C MET A 183 -35.49 21.92 -3.58
N ASN A 184 -36.40 22.27 -2.66
CA ASN A 184 -37.37 23.35 -2.82
C ASN A 184 -37.33 24.40 -1.70
N ASP A 185 -36.32 24.35 -0.83
CA ASP A 185 -36.12 25.32 0.24
C ASP A 185 -34.93 26.25 -0.11
N PRO A 186 -35.13 27.56 -0.28
CA PRO A 186 -34.06 28.51 -0.62
C PRO A 186 -33.04 28.75 0.50
N ASP A 187 -33.36 28.36 1.73
CA ASP A 187 -32.45 28.44 2.88
C ASP A 187 -31.50 27.24 2.92
N GLU A 188 -31.95 26.05 2.50
CA GLU A 188 -31.13 24.84 2.43
C GLU A 188 -30.41 24.70 1.07
N ASN A 189 -31.06 25.08 -0.02
CA ASN A 189 -30.52 24.99 -1.38
C ASN A 189 -30.42 26.39 -2.04
N PRO A 190 -29.20 26.92 -2.26
CA PRO A 190 -29.02 28.26 -2.81
C PRO A 190 -29.51 28.42 -4.25
N PHE A 191 -29.76 27.33 -4.96
CA PHE A 191 -30.25 27.35 -6.35
C PHE A 191 -31.77 27.43 -6.47
N THR A 192 -32.50 27.43 -5.35
CA THR A 192 -33.97 27.52 -5.33
C THR A 192 -34.42 28.99 -5.25
N PRO A 193 -35.38 29.44 -6.08
CA PRO A 193 -35.82 30.83 -6.14
C PRO A 193 -36.67 31.28 -4.95
N PHE A 194 -37.67 30.47 -4.56
CA PHE A 194 -38.60 30.74 -3.46
C PHE A 194 -39.07 29.41 -2.86
N LEU A 195 -39.67 29.44 -1.66
CA LEU A 195 -40.04 28.22 -0.92
C LEU A 195 -41.25 27.52 -1.56
N VAL A 196 -41.08 26.28 -2.00
CA VAL A 196 -42.18 25.41 -2.45
C VAL A 196 -42.33 24.22 -1.50
N THR A 197 -43.45 24.17 -0.78
CA THR A 197 -43.74 23.11 0.17
C THR A 197 -44.59 22.02 -0.49
N TYR A 198 -43.98 20.87 -0.76
CA TYR A 198 -44.67 19.70 -1.26
C TYR A 198 -45.23 18.85 -0.11
N THR A 199 -46.55 18.91 0.10
CA THR A 199 -47.26 18.16 1.14
C THR A 199 -47.75 16.81 0.60
N GLN A 200 -47.22 15.72 1.15
CA GLN A 200 -47.64 14.37 0.79
C GLN A 200 -49.00 14.04 1.43
N VAL A 201 -50.00 13.78 0.60
CA VAL A 201 -51.34 13.37 1.04
C VAL A 201 -51.63 11.94 0.65
N ASN A 202 -52.50 11.28 1.42
CA ASN A 202 -52.96 9.93 1.11
C ASN A 202 -53.70 9.90 -0.24
N ASP A 203 -53.57 8.80 -0.96
CA ASP A 203 -54.19 8.54 -2.26
C ASP A 203 -55.74 8.62 -2.27
N SER A 204 -56.36 8.67 -1.10
CA SER A 204 -57.81 8.85 -0.92
C SER A 204 -58.28 10.32 -1.00
N VAL A 205 -57.37 11.29 -0.91
CA VAL A 205 -57.69 12.73 -0.94
C VAL A 205 -57.71 13.22 -2.38
N SER A 206 -58.81 13.84 -2.83
CA SER A 206 -58.88 14.50 -4.14
C SER A 206 -58.23 15.88 -4.12
N GLY A 207 -57.62 16.30 -5.23
CA GLY A 207 -56.96 17.62 -5.33
C GLY A 207 -55.48 17.59 -4.97
N ALA A 208 -54.77 16.56 -5.45
CA ALA A 208 -53.31 16.44 -5.34
C ALA A 208 -52.73 16.08 -6.70
N LEU A 209 -51.50 16.53 -6.96
CA LEU A 209 -50.82 16.30 -8.21
C LEU A 209 -50.57 14.80 -8.41
N ASN A 210 -51.05 14.28 -9.53
CA ASN A 210 -50.81 12.91 -9.99
C ASN A 210 -50.51 12.93 -11.48
N PHE A 211 -49.24 12.74 -11.84
CA PHE A 211 -48.86 12.57 -13.24
C PHE A 211 -48.26 11.18 -13.46
N LYS A 212 -48.23 10.72 -14.71
CA LYS A 212 -47.64 9.42 -15.03
C LYS A 212 -46.13 9.46 -14.80
N ILE A 213 -45.66 8.55 -13.96
CA ILE A 213 -44.24 8.33 -13.64
C ILE A 213 -43.89 6.87 -13.86
N PHE A 214 -42.61 6.60 -14.13
CA PHE A 214 -42.10 5.28 -14.49
C PHE A 214 -41.08 4.80 -13.46
N ASP A 215 -41.01 3.49 -13.25
CA ASP A 215 -39.96 2.90 -12.41
C ASP A 215 -38.60 2.97 -13.12
N CYS A 216 -37.48 2.91 -12.39
CA CYS A 216 -36.15 3.11 -12.99
C CYS A 216 -35.78 2.06 -14.07
N ASN A 217 -36.41 0.89 -14.04
CA ASN A 217 -36.24 -0.18 -15.04
C ASN A 217 -37.13 0.01 -16.28
N GLU A 218 -38.05 0.97 -16.27
CA GLU A 218 -38.89 1.33 -17.39
C GLU A 218 -38.30 2.53 -18.14
N SER A 219 -38.51 2.58 -19.46
CA SER A 219 -38.04 3.69 -20.29
C SER A 219 -39.10 4.76 -20.46
N TRP A 220 -38.74 6.02 -20.23
CA TRP A 220 -39.57 7.15 -20.64
C TRP A 220 -39.73 7.17 -22.18
N PRO A 221 -40.86 7.64 -22.75
CA PRO A 221 -41.02 7.77 -24.19
C PRO A 221 -39.87 8.56 -24.84
N ASN A 222 -39.31 8.06 -25.94
CA ASN A 222 -38.11 8.60 -26.62
C ASN A 222 -36.82 8.60 -25.78
N SER A 223 -36.75 7.78 -24.73
CA SER A 223 -35.57 7.62 -23.88
C SER A 223 -35.26 6.14 -23.60
N SER A 224 -34.19 5.88 -22.85
CA SER A 224 -33.77 4.55 -22.40
C SER A 224 -34.04 4.35 -20.92
N ALA A 225 -34.32 3.10 -20.51
CA ALA A 225 -34.35 2.73 -19.10
C ALA A 225 -32.98 2.92 -18.43
N CYS A 226 -32.95 3.00 -17.10
CA CYS A 226 -31.71 3.22 -16.36
C CYS A 226 -30.85 1.96 -16.29
N THR A 227 -29.53 2.16 -16.29
CA THR A 227 -28.57 1.04 -16.22
C THR A 227 -28.59 0.38 -14.84
N CYS A 228 -28.15 -0.89 -14.76
CA CYS A 228 -28.08 -1.66 -13.52
C CYS A 228 -27.24 -0.98 -12.42
N VAL A 229 -26.23 -0.18 -12.78
CA VAL A 229 -25.40 0.57 -11.82
C VAL A 229 -26.21 1.64 -11.10
N ASP A 230 -27.16 2.27 -11.79
CA ASP A 230 -27.98 3.38 -11.28
C ASP A 230 -29.39 2.93 -10.88
N CYS A 231 -29.73 1.65 -11.10
CA CYS A 231 -31.04 1.05 -10.84
C CYS A 231 -30.87 -0.47 -10.63
N PRO A 232 -30.77 -0.97 -9.39
CA PRO A 232 -30.57 -2.38 -9.09
C PRO A 232 -31.68 -3.29 -9.63
N SER A 233 -32.90 -2.77 -9.78
CA SER A 233 -34.04 -3.49 -10.38
C SER A 233 -33.90 -3.72 -11.90
N SER A 234 -32.97 -3.02 -12.57
CA SER A 234 -32.59 -3.30 -13.96
C SER A 234 -31.57 -4.44 -14.09
N CYS A 235 -30.97 -4.91 -12.99
CA CYS A 235 -29.97 -5.96 -13.01
C CYS A 235 -30.60 -7.34 -13.22
N SER A 236 -30.04 -8.14 -14.12
CA SER A 236 -30.32 -9.59 -14.12
C SER A 236 -29.68 -10.23 -12.89
N ALA A 237 -30.38 -11.15 -12.23
CA ALA A 237 -29.83 -11.92 -11.12
C ALA A 237 -28.68 -12.82 -11.62
N PHE A 238 -27.45 -12.32 -11.55
CA PHE A 238 -26.26 -13.13 -11.81
C PHE A 238 -25.88 -13.88 -10.54
N HIS A 239 -25.90 -15.21 -10.60
CA HIS A 239 -25.20 -16.04 -9.64
C HIS A 239 -23.71 -15.94 -9.95
N TYR A 240 -22.97 -15.20 -9.13
CA TYR A 240 -21.53 -15.31 -9.12
C TYR A 240 -21.18 -16.72 -8.65
N ASN A 241 -20.65 -17.54 -9.55
CA ASN A 241 -19.88 -18.69 -9.12
C ASN A 241 -18.64 -18.10 -8.44
N THR A 242 -18.50 -18.33 -7.14
CA THR A 242 -17.25 -18.05 -6.43
C THR A 242 -16.13 -18.64 -7.28
N LEU A 243 -15.19 -17.80 -7.72
CA LEU A 243 -13.91 -18.30 -8.22
C LEU A 243 -13.37 -19.17 -7.08
N ASP A 244 -13.31 -20.48 -7.30
CA ASP A 244 -12.78 -21.39 -6.29
C ASP A 244 -11.41 -20.84 -5.84
N ASP A 245 -11.26 -20.63 -4.53
CA ASP A 245 -10.02 -20.20 -3.86
C ASP A 245 -8.85 -21.20 -4.06
N GLU A 246 -8.99 -22.18 -4.95
CA GLU A 246 -7.97 -23.16 -5.34
C GLU A 246 -6.79 -22.54 -6.12
N PHE A 247 -6.76 -21.21 -6.31
CA PHE A 247 -5.70 -20.56 -7.06
C PHE A 247 -4.35 -20.44 -6.32
N LEU A 248 -4.25 -20.72 -5.02
CA LEU A 248 -3.05 -20.33 -4.26
C LEU A 248 -2.04 -21.44 -3.89
N LEU A 249 -2.25 -22.69 -4.28
CA LEU A 249 -1.18 -23.71 -4.21
C LEU A 249 -1.11 -24.67 -5.42
N SER A 250 -2.13 -24.67 -6.29
CA SER A 250 -2.29 -25.66 -7.36
C SER A 250 -2.23 -25.06 -8.78
N GLY A 251 -1.51 -23.95 -8.94
CA GLY A 251 -1.32 -23.30 -10.25
C GLY A 251 -0.11 -23.77 -11.05
N CYS A 252 0.94 -24.33 -10.45
CA CYS A 252 2.15 -24.74 -11.21
C CYS A 252 3.08 -25.80 -10.58
N ILE A 253 2.63 -26.56 -9.58
CA ILE A 253 3.23 -27.88 -9.32
C ILE A 253 2.17 -28.89 -9.72
N SER A 254 2.07 -29.15 -11.02
CA SER A 254 1.13 -30.14 -11.54
C SER A 254 1.35 -31.45 -10.78
N VAL A 255 0.29 -32.15 -10.38
CA VAL A 255 0.39 -33.53 -9.88
C VAL A 255 1.30 -34.36 -10.79
N LEU A 256 1.31 -34.05 -12.09
CA LEU A 256 2.26 -34.54 -13.07
C LEU A 256 3.74 -34.27 -12.71
N SER A 257 4.14 -33.08 -12.27
CA SER A 257 5.51 -32.80 -11.81
C SER A 257 5.90 -33.61 -10.56
N LEU A 258 5.00 -33.79 -9.59
CA LEU A 258 5.22 -34.65 -8.43
C LEU A 258 5.25 -36.14 -8.80
N LEU A 259 4.41 -36.56 -9.75
CA LEU A 259 4.42 -37.91 -10.32
C LEU A 259 5.65 -38.15 -11.17
N ILE A 260 6.17 -37.15 -11.89
CA ILE A 260 7.42 -37.23 -12.66
C ILE A 260 8.60 -37.29 -11.68
N ALA A 261 8.64 -36.45 -10.65
CA ALA A 261 9.68 -36.48 -9.63
C ALA A 261 9.66 -37.83 -8.88
N GLY A 262 8.49 -38.27 -8.42
CA GLY A 262 8.29 -39.59 -7.82
C GLY A 262 8.62 -40.73 -8.79
N GLY A 263 8.29 -40.57 -10.06
CA GLY A 263 8.62 -41.50 -11.15
C GLY A 263 10.12 -41.61 -11.38
N LEU A 264 10.84 -40.48 -11.39
CA LEU A 264 12.30 -40.44 -11.52
C LEU A 264 12.99 -41.03 -10.29
N ILE A 265 12.49 -40.76 -9.08
CA ILE A 265 13.01 -41.35 -7.83
C ILE A 265 12.78 -42.86 -7.82
N THR A 266 11.59 -43.32 -8.18
CA THR A 266 11.29 -44.76 -8.26
C THR A 266 12.08 -45.44 -9.37
N LEU A 267 12.28 -44.80 -10.53
CA LEU A 267 13.15 -45.29 -11.60
C LEU A 267 14.62 -45.38 -11.12
N ALA A 268 15.12 -44.36 -10.42
CA ALA A 268 16.46 -44.39 -9.83
C ALA A 268 16.61 -45.52 -8.80
N PHE A 269 15.59 -45.73 -7.97
CA PHE A 269 15.56 -46.80 -6.97
C PHE A 269 15.49 -48.19 -7.62
N LEU A 270 14.63 -48.37 -8.63
CA LEU A 270 14.50 -49.61 -9.38
C LEU A 270 15.76 -49.93 -10.19
N THR A 271 16.37 -48.94 -10.83
CA THR A 271 17.65 -49.12 -11.54
C THR A 271 18.77 -49.48 -10.57
N ALA A 272 18.84 -48.85 -9.39
CA ALA A 272 19.77 -49.25 -8.34
C ALA A 272 19.55 -50.71 -7.89
N ILE A 273 18.30 -51.11 -7.63
CA ILE A 273 17.96 -52.50 -7.28
C ILE A 273 18.34 -53.45 -8.41
N VAL A 274 18.02 -53.14 -9.66
CA VAL A 274 18.36 -53.96 -10.82
C VAL A 274 19.88 -54.09 -10.96
N VAL A 275 20.64 -53.01 -10.78
CA VAL A 275 22.12 -53.04 -10.79
C VAL A 275 22.64 -53.93 -9.66
N VAL A 276 22.08 -53.82 -8.45
CA VAL A 276 22.44 -54.67 -7.30
C VAL A 276 22.10 -56.14 -7.58
N VAL A 277 20.90 -56.44 -8.07
CA VAL A 277 20.46 -57.81 -8.40
C VAL A 277 21.27 -58.39 -9.56
N ILE A 278 21.60 -57.60 -10.59
CA ILE A 278 22.51 -58.02 -11.66
C ILE A 278 23.92 -58.29 -11.10
N ARG A 279 24.42 -57.47 -10.17
CA ARG A 279 25.72 -57.71 -9.51
C ARG A 279 25.70 -58.94 -8.60
N PHE A 280 24.58 -59.25 -7.94
CA PHE A 280 24.42 -60.44 -7.11
C PHE A 280 24.17 -61.73 -7.94
N ARG A 281 23.47 -61.65 -9.07
CA ARG A 281 23.14 -62.79 -9.95
C ARG A 281 24.18 -63.08 -11.01
N ARG A 282 25.04 -62.12 -11.39
CA ARG A 282 26.23 -62.43 -12.16
C ARG A 282 27.16 -63.25 -11.24
N PRO A 283 27.49 -64.52 -11.56
CA PRO A 283 28.65 -65.15 -10.94
C PRO A 283 29.83 -64.20 -11.19
N ARG A 284 30.73 -64.01 -10.21
CA ARG A 284 31.95 -63.19 -10.35
C ARG A 284 32.66 -63.57 -11.65
N SER A 285 32.29 -62.91 -12.74
CA SER A 285 32.98 -62.93 -14.00
C SER A 285 34.07 -61.89 -13.80
N PRO A 286 35.34 -62.19 -14.14
CA PRO A 286 36.40 -61.21 -13.98
C PRO A 286 35.95 -59.94 -14.70
N VAL A 287 35.82 -58.85 -13.95
CA VAL A 287 35.50 -57.53 -14.50
C VAL A 287 36.45 -57.32 -15.67
N THR A 288 35.92 -57.05 -16.86
CA THR A 288 36.77 -56.75 -18.02
C THR A 288 37.70 -55.59 -17.63
N PRO A 289 39.02 -55.73 -17.82
CA PRO A 289 39.99 -54.82 -17.23
C PRO A 289 39.84 -53.37 -17.70
N ASP A 290 39.13 -53.09 -18.81
CA ASP A 290 39.07 -51.76 -19.42
C ASP A 290 38.09 -50.76 -18.74
N SER A 291 36.95 -51.19 -18.19
CA SER A 291 36.03 -50.29 -17.47
C SER A 291 36.49 -50.01 -16.03
N LYS A 292 37.03 -51.03 -15.34
CA LYS A 292 37.76 -50.84 -14.08
C LYS A 292 39.00 -49.98 -14.32
N ARG A 293 39.80 -50.25 -15.37
CA ARG A 293 40.91 -49.39 -15.80
C ARG A 293 40.51 -47.94 -15.90
N ASN A 294 39.40 -47.59 -16.56
CA ASN A 294 39.12 -46.17 -16.79
C ASN A 294 38.67 -45.44 -15.52
N GLY A 295 37.86 -46.05 -14.64
CA GLY A 295 37.52 -45.46 -13.34
C GLY A 295 38.72 -45.40 -12.40
N ASP A 296 39.49 -46.49 -12.32
CA ASP A 296 40.71 -46.59 -11.53
C ASP A 296 41.78 -45.61 -12.05
N LYS A 297 41.91 -45.43 -13.38
CA LYS A 297 42.83 -44.43 -13.99
C LYS A 297 42.45 -42.99 -13.69
N VAL A 298 41.15 -42.63 -13.68
CA VAL A 298 40.73 -41.26 -13.35
C VAL A 298 41.01 -40.97 -11.87
N HIS A 299 40.74 -41.95 -11.01
CA HIS A 299 41.06 -41.83 -9.59
C HIS A 299 42.57 -41.74 -9.34
N GLU A 300 43.36 -42.63 -9.96
CA GLU A 300 44.83 -42.62 -9.90
C GLU A 300 45.40 -41.31 -10.47
N ALA A 301 44.87 -40.82 -11.60
CA ALA A 301 45.30 -39.54 -12.18
C ALA A 301 44.99 -38.35 -11.25
N LEU A 302 43.82 -38.32 -10.63
CA LEU A 302 43.48 -37.28 -9.65
C LEU A 302 44.36 -37.38 -8.40
N GLU A 303 44.58 -38.58 -7.88
CA GLU A 303 45.49 -38.81 -6.74
C GLU A 303 46.91 -38.33 -7.07
N ASP A 304 47.44 -38.65 -8.25
CA ASP A 304 48.76 -38.20 -8.70
C ASP A 304 48.84 -36.67 -8.89
N ILE A 305 47.78 -36.04 -9.42
CA ILE A 305 47.69 -34.58 -9.56
C ILE A 305 47.71 -33.92 -8.18
N PHE A 306 46.84 -34.35 -7.26
CA PHE A 306 46.78 -33.79 -5.92
C PHE A 306 48.04 -34.08 -5.11
N ARG A 307 48.67 -35.23 -5.32
CA ARG A 307 49.97 -35.56 -4.72
C ARG A 307 51.08 -34.64 -5.21
N SER A 308 51.13 -34.36 -6.50
CA SER A 308 52.06 -33.43 -7.12
C SER A 308 51.83 -31.99 -6.63
N ILE A 309 50.57 -31.55 -6.57
CA ILE A 309 50.19 -30.24 -6.03
C ILE A 309 50.64 -30.13 -4.56
N GLY A 310 50.27 -31.09 -3.71
CA GLY A 310 50.59 -31.06 -2.29
C GLY A 310 52.09 -31.05 -2.02
N LYS A 311 52.86 -31.84 -2.79
CA LYS A 311 54.32 -31.83 -2.73
C LYS A 311 54.90 -30.46 -3.09
N THR A 312 54.45 -29.89 -4.22
CA THR A 312 54.93 -28.58 -4.69
C THR A 312 54.61 -27.48 -3.68
N MET A 313 53.40 -27.47 -3.12
CA MET A 313 52.97 -26.48 -2.13
C MET A 313 53.75 -26.62 -0.80
N ALA A 314 54.16 -27.83 -0.43
CA ALA A 314 54.98 -28.07 0.76
C ALA A 314 56.47 -27.74 0.58
N GLU A 315 57.04 -28.02 -0.60
CA GLU A 315 58.45 -27.69 -0.91
C GLU A 315 58.66 -26.17 -0.91
N GLU A 316 57.78 -25.42 -1.56
CA GLU A 316 57.87 -23.96 -1.74
C GLU A 316 56.95 -23.18 -0.79
N ARG A 317 56.67 -23.74 0.40
CA ARG A 317 55.67 -23.24 1.38
C ARG A 317 55.71 -21.74 1.68
N ILE A 318 56.89 -21.14 1.84
CA ILE A 318 57.03 -19.70 2.14
C ILE A 318 56.66 -18.85 0.91
N LYS A 319 57.12 -19.25 -0.29
CA LYS A 319 56.80 -18.52 -1.53
C LYS A 319 55.31 -18.58 -1.83
N VAL A 320 54.70 -19.75 -1.64
CA VAL A 320 53.25 -19.96 -1.82
C VAL A 320 52.45 -19.06 -0.88
N LEU A 321 52.78 -19.02 0.42
CA LEU A 321 52.07 -18.16 1.37
C LEU A 321 52.16 -16.67 1.01
N ILE A 322 53.33 -16.19 0.56
CA ILE A 322 53.50 -14.80 0.10
C ILE A 322 52.66 -14.54 -1.15
N MET A 323 52.66 -15.46 -2.12
CA MET A 323 51.85 -15.33 -3.34
C MET A 323 50.34 -15.33 -3.04
N CYS A 324 49.88 -16.25 -2.20
CA CYS A 324 48.48 -16.30 -1.76
C CYS A 324 48.09 -15.01 -1.03
N LEU A 325 48.95 -14.48 -0.16
CA LEU A 325 48.69 -13.22 0.54
C LEU A 325 48.57 -12.04 -0.43
N LEU A 326 49.43 -11.94 -1.44
CA LEU A 326 49.35 -10.91 -2.48
C LEU A 326 48.06 -11.02 -3.29
N VAL A 327 47.66 -12.24 -3.65
CA VAL A 327 46.38 -12.48 -4.35
C VAL A 327 45.20 -12.08 -3.46
N ILE A 328 45.19 -12.46 -2.18
CA ILE A 328 44.14 -12.10 -1.22
C ILE A 328 44.01 -10.57 -1.11
N ILE A 329 45.13 -9.85 -0.94
CA ILE A 329 45.13 -8.39 -0.85
C ILE A 329 44.60 -7.75 -2.14
N CYS A 330 45.04 -8.25 -3.30
CA CYS A 330 44.60 -7.75 -4.61
C CYS A 330 43.09 -7.94 -4.78
N LEU A 331 42.57 -9.14 -4.54
CA LEU A 331 41.14 -9.43 -4.70
C LEU A 331 40.29 -8.70 -3.66
N SER A 332 40.71 -8.66 -2.40
CA SER A 332 39.96 -8.03 -1.30
C SER A 332 39.92 -6.50 -1.39
N SER A 333 40.84 -5.88 -2.14
CA SER A 333 40.83 -4.41 -2.33
C SER A 333 39.55 -3.89 -3.00
N GLY A 334 38.84 -4.73 -3.76
CA GLY A 334 37.57 -4.39 -4.39
C GLY A 334 36.41 -4.16 -3.41
N VAL A 335 36.57 -4.50 -2.12
CA VAL A 335 35.56 -4.23 -1.07
C VAL A 335 35.29 -2.72 -0.94
N VAL A 336 36.27 -1.86 -1.25
CA VAL A 336 36.11 -0.38 -1.22
C VAL A 336 35.12 0.11 -2.29
N LEU A 337 34.94 -0.64 -3.37
CA LEU A 337 34.03 -0.31 -4.48
C LEU A 337 32.62 -0.92 -4.29
N MET A 338 32.37 -1.59 -3.17
CA MET A 338 31.12 -2.27 -2.89
C MET A 338 30.00 -1.26 -2.63
N GLN A 339 28.84 -1.48 -3.25
CA GLN A 339 27.61 -0.73 -2.99
C GLN A 339 26.65 -1.59 -2.16
N LEU A 340 26.14 -1.04 -1.06
CA LEU A 340 25.15 -1.68 -0.20
C LEU A 340 23.74 -1.24 -0.61
N THR A 341 22.82 -2.18 -0.82
CA THR A 341 21.40 -1.89 -1.07
C THR A 341 20.56 -2.19 0.16
N THR A 342 19.83 -1.18 0.65
CA THR A 342 18.89 -1.28 1.78
C THR A 342 17.43 -1.18 1.36
N ASP A 343 17.15 -0.71 0.15
CA ASP A 343 15.77 -0.59 -0.36
C ASP A 343 15.12 -1.98 -0.51
N PRO A 344 14.05 -2.27 0.25
CA PRO A 344 13.38 -3.56 0.20
C PRO A 344 12.85 -3.86 -1.20
N ILE A 345 12.37 -2.87 -1.95
CA ILE A 345 11.81 -3.13 -3.26
C ILE A 345 12.92 -3.67 -4.18
N GLN A 346 14.14 -3.10 -4.15
CA GLN A 346 15.29 -3.59 -4.92
C GLN A 346 15.76 -4.99 -4.50
N ILE A 347 15.60 -5.34 -3.23
CA ILE A 347 16.00 -6.65 -2.68
C ILE A 347 15.00 -7.75 -3.11
N TRP A 348 13.71 -7.44 -3.06
CA TRP A 348 12.64 -8.44 -3.19
C TRP A 348 12.01 -8.52 -4.59
N ALA A 349 12.01 -7.43 -5.38
CA ALA A 349 11.38 -7.39 -6.69
C ALA A 349 12.39 -7.34 -7.83
N ALA A 350 12.32 -8.33 -8.73
CA ALA A 350 13.17 -8.40 -9.91
C ALA A 350 13.00 -7.15 -10.80
N PRO A 351 14.09 -6.59 -11.36
CA PRO A 351 14.03 -5.38 -12.18
C PRO A 351 13.18 -5.55 -13.44
N ASN A 352 13.11 -6.77 -13.99
CA ASN A 352 12.34 -7.08 -15.20
C ASN A 352 10.97 -7.73 -14.88
N SER A 353 10.51 -7.70 -13.63
CA SER A 353 9.19 -8.23 -13.28
C SER A 353 8.07 -7.32 -13.80
N GLN A 354 6.91 -7.89 -14.14
CA GLN A 354 5.76 -7.13 -14.61
C GLN A 354 5.36 -6.02 -13.62
N SER A 355 5.29 -6.33 -12.32
CA SER A 355 4.96 -5.36 -11.28
C SER A 355 5.99 -4.23 -11.18
N ARG A 356 7.28 -4.50 -11.42
CA ARG A 356 8.30 -3.44 -11.49
C ARG A 356 8.09 -2.56 -12.72
N LEU A 357 7.84 -3.15 -13.89
CA LEU A 357 7.61 -2.38 -15.12
C LEU A 357 6.35 -1.51 -15.02
N GLU A 358 5.28 -2.03 -14.41
CA GLU A 358 4.05 -1.27 -14.14
C GLU A 358 4.30 -0.14 -13.15
N LYS A 359 5.09 -0.38 -12.10
CA LYS A 359 5.52 0.65 -11.15
C LYS A 359 6.36 1.73 -11.84
N ASP A 360 7.38 1.36 -12.59
CA ASP A 360 8.27 2.32 -13.28
C ASP A 360 7.47 3.15 -14.29
N TYR A 361 6.51 2.54 -15.00
CA TYR A 361 5.59 3.26 -15.87
C TYR A 361 4.70 4.23 -15.09
N PHE A 362 4.15 3.82 -13.94
CA PHE A 362 3.34 4.68 -13.10
C PHE A 362 4.16 5.87 -12.59
N ASP A 363 5.33 5.61 -12.03
CA ASP A 363 6.19 6.63 -11.42
C ASP A 363 6.69 7.66 -12.46
N GLN A 364 6.94 7.24 -13.71
CA GLN A 364 7.35 8.15 -14.79
C GLN A 364 6.21 9.05 -15.30
N ASN A 365 4.99 8.54 -15.36
CA ASN A 365 3.86 9.26 -15.96
C ASN A 365 3.05 10.08 -14.93
N PHE A 366 2.96 9.59 -13.70
CA PHE A 366 2.13 10.18 -12.64
C PHE A 366 2.94 10.70 -11.45
N GLY A 367 4.26 10.44 -11.43
CA GLY A 367 5.08 10.64 -10.24
C GLY A 367 4.98 9.44 -9.28
N PRO A 368 5.94 9.29 -8.36
CA PRO A 368 5.91 8.22 -7.38
C PRO A 368 4.72 8.38 -6.43
N PHE A 369 4.17 7.25 -5.99
CA PHE A 369 3.09 7.25 -5.00
C PHE A 369 3.55 7.93 -3.70
N TYR A 370 2.68 8.74 -3.10
CA TYR A 370 2.97 9.51 -1.88
C TYR A 370 3.37 8.59 -0.70
N ARG A 371 4.06 9.15 0.28
CA ARG A 371 4.46 8.46 1.52
C ARG A 371 3.40 8.67 2.58
N THR A 372 3.07 7.62 3.31
CA THR A 372 1.99 7.63 4.31
C THR A 372 2.55 7.53 5.72
N ASN A 373 2.18 8.48 6.57
CA ASN A 373 2.50 8.46 7.99
C ASN A 373 1.19 8.39 8.77
N GLN A 374 0.94 7.25 9.43
CA GLN A 374 -0.36 6.92 10.01
C GLN A 374 -0.27 6.67 11.50
N ILE A 375 -1.33 7.08 12.20
CA ILE A 375 -1.55 6.82 13.61
C ILE A 375 -2.96 6.27 13.76
N PHE A 376 -3.06 5.05 14.27
CA PHE A 376 -4.30 4.41 14.68
C PHE A 376 -4.48 4.64 16.17
N ILE A 377 -5.59 5.25 16.55
CA ILE A 377 -5.86 5.64 17.92
C ILE A 377 -7.16 4.97 18.36
N LYS A 378 -7.09 4.08 19.34
CA LYS A 378 -8.28 3.43 19.91
C LYS A 378 -8.58 3.97 21.30
N THR A 379 -9.86 3.94 21.65
CA THR A 379 -10.32 4.24 23.00
C THR A 379 -10.16 3.04 23.93
N VAL A 380 -9.90 3.30 25.21
CA VAL A 380 -9.80 2.29 26.27
C VAL A 380 -10.66 2.72 27.45
N GLY A 381 -11.60 1.87 27.87
CA GLY A 381 -12.45 2.14 29.04
C GLY A 381 -13.53 3.22 28.82
N ILE A 382 -13.78 3.63 27.58
CA ILE A 382 -14.88 4.53 27.20
C ILE A 382 -16.02 3.70 26.62
N GLU A 383 -17.23 3.91 27.10
CA GLU A 383 -18.44 3.26 26.59
C GLU A 383 -19.12 4.10 25.50
N SER A 384 -19.85 3.44 24.62
CA SER A 384 -20.74 4.07 23.65
C SER A 384 -21.82 4.89 24.34
N PHE A 385 -22.26 6.00 23.73
CA PHE A 385 -23.29 6.88 24.29
C PHE A 385 -24.39 7.16 23.26
N ASN A 386 -25.59 7.43 23.76
CA ASN A 386 -26.73 7.77 22.92
C ASN A 386 -26.90 9.28 22.85
N PHE A 387 -27.20 9.77 21.66
CA PHE A 387 -27.47 11.17 21.39
C PHE A 387 -28.82 11.29 20.66
N SER A 388 -29.66 12.21 21.13
CA SER A 388 -30.93 12.51 20.46
C SER A 388 -30.66 13.66 19.50
N SER A 389 -30.56 13.33 18.22
CA SER A 389 -30.28 14.27 17.14
C SER A 389 -31.58 14.67 16.42
N ALA A 390 -31.51 15.72 15.60
CA ALA A 390 -32.51 16.02 14.57
C ALA A 390 -32.82 14.80 13.65
N TYR A 391 -31.89 13.84 13.53
CA TYR A 391 -32.02 12.62 12.73
C TYR A 391 -32.68 11.45 13.48
N GLY A 392 -32.92 11.58 14.79
CA GLY A 392 -33.45 10.54 15.66
C GLY A 392 -32.48 10.16 16.78
N ASN A 393 -32.78 9.08 17.51
CA ASN A 393 -31.86 8.57 18.53
C ASN A 393 -30.75 7.77 17.86
N VAL A 394 -29.52 8.30 17.93
CA VAL A 394 -28.32 7.70 17.34
C VAL A 394 -27.40 7.23 18.48
N THR A 395 -26.80 6.05 18.30
CA THR A 395 -25.76 5.55 19.21
C THR A 395 -24.40 5.85 18.62
N PHE A 396 -23.58 6.59 19.35
CA PHE A 396 -22.18 6.84 19.01
C PHE A 396 -21.28 5.82 19.69
N GLY A 397 -20.30 5.34 18.93
CA GLY A 397 -19.16 4.61 19.42
C GLY A 397 -18.25 5.48 20.28
N PRO A 398 -17.36 4.86 21.07
CA PRO A 398 -16.51 5.58 22.01
C PRO A 398 -15.53 6.54 21.32
N GLY A 399 -15.20 6.32 20.03
CA GLY A 399 -14.33 7.19 19.24
C GLY A 399 -14.83 8.64 19.09
N PHE A 400 -16.12 8.89 19.32
CA PHE A 400 -16.72 10.23 19.27
C PHE A 400 -16.82 10.92 20.64
N ASN A 401 -16.17 10.39 21.67
CA ASN A 401 -16.17 11.02 22.99
C ASN A 401 -15.38 12.35 22.96
N LYS A 402 -15.96 13.40 23.57
CA LYS A 402 -15.37 14.76 23.57
C LYS A 402 -13.94 14.79 24.10
N THR A 403 -13.72 14.16 25.25
CA THR A 403 -12.42 14.17 25.94
C THR A 403 -11.37 13.44 25.11
N PHE A 404 -11.76 12.33 24.49
CA PHE A 404 -10.92 11.57 23.59
C PHE A 404 -10.54 12.39 22.34
N LEU A 405 -11.53 12.96 21.64
CA LEU A 405 -11.28 13.77 20.44
C LEU A 405 -10.39 14.98 20.72
N LEU A 406 -10.58 15.67 21.85
CA LEU A 406 -9.71 16.78 22.24
C LEU A 406 -8.25 16.34 22.41
N ALA A 407 -8.00 15.22 23.09
CA ALA A 407 -6.65 14.68 23.24
C ALA A 407 -6.01 14.32 21.89
N VAL A 408 -6.79 13.74 20.97
CA VAL A 408 -6.34 13.44 19.60
C VAL A 408 -6.01 14.71 18.82
N PHE A 409 -6.84 15.75 18.92
CA PHE A 409 -6.64 17.01 18.21
C PHE A 409 -5.42 17.78 18.75
N GLU A 410 -5.18 17.74 20.07
CA GLU A 410 -3.95 18.26 20.66
C GLU A 410 -2.71 17.53 20.15
N LEU A 411 -2.77 16.19 20.06
CA LEU A 411 -1.69 15.39 19.48
C LEU A 411 -1.43 15.78 18.01
N GLN A 412 -2.48 15.91 17.19
CA GLN A 412 -2.35 16.35 15.80
C GLN A 412 -1.63 17.70 15.71
N LYS A 413 -1.99 18.68 16.56
CA LYS A 413 -1.33 20.00 16.56
C LYS A 413 0.11 19.96 17.03
N LYS A 414 0.47 19.08 17.95
CA LYS A 414 1.87 18.87 18.32
C LYS A 414 2.67 18.30 17.14
N ILE A 415 2.09 17.38 16.38
CA ILE A 415 2.73 16.78 15.19
C ILE A 415 2.90 17.79 14.05
N GLU A 416 1.87 18.61 13.78
CA GLU A 416 1.95 19.67 12.76
C GLU A 416 3.07 20.69 13.05
N ASN A 417 3.45 20.86 14.33
CA ASN A 417 4.52 21.75 14.78
C ASN A 417 5.92 21.10 14.82
N ILE A 418 6.09 19.85 14.38
CA ILE A 418 7.40 19.21 14.29
C ILE A 418 8.24 19.92 13.23
N THR A 419 9.44 20.35 13.63
CA THR A 419 10.40 21.03 12.76
C THR A 419 11.71 20.26 12.68
N ILE A 420 12.29 20.20 11.48
CA ILE A 420 13.60 19.63 11.22
C ILE A 420 14.62 20.71 10.89
N GLN A 421 15.90 20.44 11.16
CA GLN A 421 17.00 21.27 10.69
C GLN A 421 17.48 20.74 9.33
N SER A 422 17.32 21.55 8.28
CA SER A 422 17.79 21.25 6.93
C SER A 422 18.85 22.26 6.50
N THR A 423 19.67 21.91 5.52
CA THR A 423 20.70 22.79 4.97
C THR A 423 20.27 23.28 3.59
N ASP A 424 20.20 24.59 3.42
CA ASP A 424 19.88 25.21 2.14
C ASP A 424 20.98 24.99 1.08
N GLU A 425 20.65 25.25 -0.19
CA GLU A 425 21.59 25.27 -1.33
C GLU A 425 22.84 26.16 -1.10
N HIS A 426 22.73 27.13 -0.18
CA HIS A 426 23.81 28.04 0.21
C HIS A 426 24.58 27.60 1.48
N GLY A 427 24.34 26.39 1.99
CA GLY A 427 25.01 25.85 3.18
C GLY A 427 24.54 26.44 4.51
N ARG A 428 23.36 27.07 4.56
CA ARG A 428 22.79 27.67 5.78
C ARG A 428 21.80 26.72 6.42
N LEU A 429 21.81 26.63 7.75
CA LEU A 429 20.84 25.85 8.51
C LEU A 429 19.50 26.59 8.55
N ILE A 430 18.45 25.94 8.04
CA ILE A 430 17.07 26.42 8.05
C ILE A 430 16.20 25.40 8.78
N SER A 431 15.22 25.90 9.53
CA SER A 431 14.20 25.07 10.15
C SER A 431 13.05 24.89 9.16
N LYS A 432 12.74 23.66 8.78
CA LYS A 432 11.61 23.31 7.91
C LYS A 432 10.56 22.53 8.70
N GLY A 433 9.28 22.82 8.52
CA GLY A 433 8.18 22.08 9.13
C GLY A 433 7.51 21.11 8.15
N LEU A 434 6.34 20.60 8.54
CA LEU A 434 5.50 19.71 7.74
C LEU A 434 5.14 20.33 6.38
N GLU A 435 4.97 21.65 6.30
CA GLU A 435 4.62 22.37 5.07
C GLU A 435 5.62 22.15 3.93
N SER A 436 6.88 21.87 4.24
CA SER A 436 7.92 21.67 3.24
C SER A 436 7.81 20.31 2.53
N ILE A 437 7.34 19.28 3.23
CA ILE A 437 7.34 17.89 2.77
C ILE A 437 5.95 17.35 2.42
N CYS A 438 4.88 18.03 2.83
CA CYS A 438 3.52 17.50 2.74
C CYS A 438 3.01 17.43 1.30
N TYR A 439 2.09 16.48 1.05
CA TYR A 439 1.36 16.40 -0.20
C TYR A 439 0.19 17.40 -0.23
N ALA A 440 0.16 18.30 -1.22
CA ALA A 440 -0.83 19.38 -1.35
C ALA A 440 -1.49 19.36 -2.74
N PRO A 441 -2.66 18.72 -2.91
CA PRO A 441 -3.25 18.40 -4.21
C PRO A 441 -3.76 19.61 -4.99
N MET A 442 -4.14 20.69 -4.29
CA MET A 442 -4.67 21.92 -4.91
C MET A 442 -3.57 22.86 -5.41
N ARG A 443 -2.30 22.52 -5.19
CA ARG A 443 -1.16 23.35 -5.60
C ARG A 443 -0.59 22.89 -6.94
N THR A 444 -0.11 23.87 -7.68
CA THR A 444 0.64 23.66 -8.93
C THR A 444 2.08 24.15 -8.76
N VAL A 445 2.96 23.76 -9.69
CA VAL A 445 4.37 24.19 -9.75
C VAL A 445 4.53 25.73 -9.81
N PHE A 446 3.48 26.47 -10.20
CA PHE A 446 3.48 27.93 -10.28
C PHE A 446 3.09 28.63 -8.96
N SER A 447 2.73 27.86 -7.93
CA SER A 447 2.30 28.40 -6.65
C SER A 447 3.54 28.70 -5.78
N GLY A 448 3.48 29.71 -4.88
CA GLY A 448 4.57 30.03 -3.94
C GLY A 448 4.86 28.97 -2.87
N GLU A 449 5.39 29.37 -1.71
CA GLU A 449 5.62 28.46 -0.58
C GLU A 449 4.31 27.88 -0.01
N ARG A 450 4.38 26.61 0.43
CA ARG A 450 3.28 25.82 1.01
C ARG A 450 2.94 26.28 2.42
N THR A 451 1.67 26.20 2.79
CA THR A 451 1.19 26.41 4.16
C THR A 451 0.61 25.12 4.73
N ILE A 452 0.59 24.99 6.05
CA ILE A 452 0.12 23.78 6.74
C ILE A 452 -1.35 23.46 6.40
N ASN A 453 -2.19 24.48 6.20
CA ASN A 453 -3.61 24.27 5.86
C ASN A 453 -3.83 23.70 4.46
N GLU A 454 -2.85 23.82 3.56
CA GLU A 454 -2.92 23.23 2.22
C GLU A 454 -2.40 21.78 2.19
N CYS A 455 -1.76 21.33 3.27
CA CYS A 455 -1.27 19.96 3.42
C CYS A 455 -2.44 18.99 3.62
N THR A 456 -2.33 17.82 2.98
CA THR A 456 -3.33 16.76 3.15
C THR A 456 -3.10 16.04 4.48
N VAL A 457 -3.84 16.50 5.51
CA VAL A 457 -3.95 15.84 6.81
C VAL A 457 -5.36 15.27 6.92
N MET A 458 -5.48 13.94 6.87
CA MET A 458 -6.77 13.27 6.98
C MET A 458 -7.05 12.97 8.45
N SER A 459 -7.98 13.73 9.02
CA SER A 459 -8.40 13.66 10.42
C SER A 459 -9.79 14.28 10.56
N LEU A 460 -10.53 13.88 11.61
CA LEU A 460 -11.81 14.51 11.97
C LEU A 460 -11.67 16.01 12.27
N LEU A 461 -10.48 16.48 12.70
CA LEU A 461 -10.24 17.91 12.93
C LEU A 461 -10.33 18.73 11.64
N GLY A 462 -10.14 18.09 10.48
CA GLY A 462 -10.33 18.72 9.17
C GLY A 462 -11.74 19.27 8.99
N LEU A 463 -12.75 18.63 9.59
CA LEU A 463 -14.14 19.12 9.58
C LEU A 463 -14.31 20.45 10.32
N PHE A 464 -13.38 20.82 11.20
CA PHE A 464 -13.38 22.04 11.99
C PHE A 464 -12.27 22.99 11.56
N ASN A 465 -11.94 22.98 10.26
CA ASN A 465 -10.90 23.82 9.65
C ASN A 465 -9.50 23.67 10.29
N ASN A 466 -9.18 22.47 10.80
CA ASN A 466 -7.95 22.25 11.56
C ASN A 466 -7.79 23.18 12.77
N ASP A 467 -8.87 23.65 13.40
CA ASP A 467 -8.81 24.54 14.56
C ASP A 467 -9.51 23.92 15.79
N ILE A 468 -8.73 23.75 16.87
CA ILE A 468 -9.23 23.22 18.15
C ILE A 468 -10.21 24.22 18.78
N GLU A 469 -9.99 25.52 18.62
CA GLU A 469 -10.86 26.53 19.21
C GLU A 469 -12.26 26.49 18.57
N THR A 470 -12.35 26.28 17.26
CA THR A 470 -13.62 26.09 16.56
C THR A 470 -14.42 24.91 17.11
N PHE A 471 -13.76 23.80 17.43
CA PHE A 471 -14.41 22.67 18.11
C PHE A 471 -14.84 22.98 19.55
N ASN A 472 -14.15 23.91 20.24
CA ASN A 472 -14.46 24.27 21.63
C ASN A 472 -15.48 25.43 21.76
N LYS A 473 -15.57 26.33 20.76
CA LYS A 473 -16.37 27.56 20.78
C LYS A 473 -17.86 27.34 20.50
N THR A 474 -18.27 26.24 19.88
CA THR A 474 -19.68 25.97 19.57
C THR A 474 -20.47 25.81 20.86
N ALA A 475 -21.51 26.64 21.04
CA ALA A 475 -22.18 26.89 22.32
C ALA A 475 -22.86 25.65 22.93
N MET A 476 -23.02 24.55 22.17
CA MET A 476 -23.35 23.23 22.67
C MET A 476 -22.51 22.18 21.92
N TYR A 477 -21.86 21.26 22.63
CA TYR A 477 -21.15 20.10 22.03
C TYR A 477 -22.06 19.28 21.09
N GLU A 478 -23.37 19.37 21.30
CA GLU A 478 -24.42 18.81 20.47
C GLU A 478 -24.32 19.25 19.00
N ASP A 479 -23.99 20.53 18.73
CA ASP A 479 -23.83 21.03 17.35
C ASP A 479 -22.64 20.37 16.63
N ASN A 480 -21.56 20.08 17.36
CA ASN A 480 -20.43 19.36 16.80
C ASN A 480 -20.78 17.90 16.53
N LEU A 481 -21.58 17.28 17.40
CA LEU A 481 -22.08 15.91 17.19
C LEU A 481 -22.98 15.84 15.96
N GLU A 482 -23.83 16.85 15.71
CA GLU A 482 -24.64 16.92 14.48
C GLU A 482 -23.75 16.99 13.23
N LYS A 483 -22.67 17.79 13.26
CA LYS A 483 -21.69 17.84 12.15
C LYS A 483 -20.94 16.51 11.97
N LEU A 484 -20.61 15.83 13.08
CA LEU A 484 -19.98 14.51 13.07
C LEU A 484 -20.94 13.40 12.63
N ILE A 485 -22.26 13.65 12.60
CA ILE A 485 -23.26 12.75 12.04
C ILE A 485 -23.42 12.99 10.53
N SER A 486 -23.58 14.25 10.12
CA SER A 486 -23.89 14.60 8.73
C SER A 486 -22.69 14.40 7.80
N CYS A 487 -21.48 14.80 8.20
CA CYS A 487 -20.32 14.78 7.32
C CYS A 487 -19.85 13.37 6.89
N PRO A 488 -19.83 12.33 7.75
CA PRO A 488 -19.58 10.97 7.30
C PRO A 488 -20.59 10.44 6.27
N GLN A 489 -21.83 10.93 6.29
CA GLN A 489 -22.88 10.55 5.34
C GLN A 489 -22.82 11.35 4.03
N SER A 490 -22.33 12.59 4.09
CA SER A 490 -22.12 13.47 2.94
C SER A 490 -20.75 14.17 3.00
N PRO A 491 -19.65 13.43 2.77
CA PRO A 491 -18.30 13.98 2.96
C PRO A 491 -17.94 15.06 1.93
N TYR A 492 -18.70 15.13 0.82
CA TYR A 492 -18.51 16.09 -0.26
C TYR A 492 -19.38 17.35 -0.11
N SER A 493 -20.18 17.45 0.95
CA SER A 493 -20.89 18.70 1.26
C SER A 493 -19.88 19.83 1.47
N THR A 494 -20.20 21.04 1.01
CA THR A 494 -19.32 22.22 1.11
C THR A 494 -18.92 22.54 2.56
N ASN A 495 -19.77 22.19 3.53
CA ASN A 495 -19.52 22.40 4.96
C ASN A 495 -18.62 21.32 5.60
N CYS A 496 -18.30 20.24 4.87
CA CYS A 496 -17.57 19.07 5.34
C CYS A 496 -16.17 18.91 4.69
N LEU A 497 -15.76 19.85 3.85
CA LEU A 497 -14.42 19.86 3.26
C LEU A 497 -13.39 20.30 4.29
N ALA A 498 -12.23 19.66 4.26
CA ALA A 498 -11.07 20.07 5.04
C ALA A 498 -10.37 21.30 4.39
N PRO A 499 -9.51 22.02 5.14
CA PRO A 499 -8.80 23.21 4.64
C PRO A 499 -8.03 23.03 3.33
N TYR A 500 -7.53 21.81 3.06
CA TYR A 500 -6.81 21.50 1.82
C TYR A 500 -7.74 21.39 0.59
N GLY A 501 -9.06 21.53 0.77
CA GLY A 501 -10.05 21.56 -0.31
C GLY A 501 -10.60 20.19 -0.73
N GLY A 502 -10.33 19.13 0.04
CA GLY A 502 -10.88 17.79 -0.21
C GLY A 502 -11.71 17.23 0.95
N PRO A 503 -12.47 16.15 0.72
CA PRO A 503 -13.35 15.55 1.71
C PRO A 503 -12.56 14.77 2.77
N VAL A 504 -13.08 14.74 4.00
CA VAL A 504 -12.61 13.82 5.05
C VAL A 504 -13.38 12.51 4.91
N MET A 505 -12.74 11.51 4.29
CA MET A 505 -13.36 10.21 4.07
C MET A 505 -13.54 9.45 5.39
N PRO A 506 -14.76 8.99 5.72
CA PRO A 506 -15.00 8.32 7.00
C PRO A 506 -14.20 7.02 7.14
N GLY A 507 -14.03 6.25 6.05
CA GLY A 507 -13.20 5.05 6.06
C GLY A 507 -11.69 5.28 6.26
N LEU A 508 -11.22 6.53 6.14
CA LEU A 508 -9.81 6.91 6.38
C LEU A 508 -9.60 7.69 7.69
N ALA A 509 -10.66 8.18 8.31
CA ALA A 509 -10.62 8.97 9.55
C ALA A 509 -11.16 8.20 10.78
N LEU A 510 -11.98 7.17 10.56
CA LEU A 510 -12.65 6.39 11.60
C LEU A 510 -12.24 4.92 11.53
N GLY A 511 -12.06 4.29 12.69
CA GLY A 511 -11.64 2.90 12.82
C GLY A 511 -12.61 2.03 13.63
N GLY A 512 -12.77 0.77 13.21
CA GLY A 512 -13.53 -0.23 13.96
C GLY A 512 -15.05 -0.15 13.83
N ALA A 513 -15.57 0.50 12.76
CA ALA A 513 -17.00 0.56 12.49
C ALA A 513 -17.58 -0.81 12.04
N SER A 514 -18.85 -1.08 12.37
CA SER A 514 -19.50 -2.35 12.00
C SER A 514 -19.65 -2.53 10.49
N LYS A 515 -19.82 -3.79 10.05
CA LYS A 515 -19.88 -4.21 8.63
C LYS A 515 -20.96 -3.53 7.79
N ASP A 516 -21.97 -2.93 8.43
CA ASP A 516 -23.13 -2.33 7.76
C ASP A 516 -22.92 -0.85 7.34
N ASN A 517 -21.67 -0.43 7.09
CA ASN A 517 -21.30 0.97 6.74
C ASN A 517 -21.77 2.03 7.75
N ASN A 518 -22.01 1.63 9.01
CA ASN A 518 -22.39 2.58 10.05
C ASN A 518 -21.14 3.16 10.71
N TYR A 519 -20.61 4.26 10.19
CA TYR A 519 -19.40 4.90 10.74
C TYR A 519 -19.58 5.48 12.16
N LEU A 520 -20.81 5.59 12.66
CA LEU A 520 -21.11 6.20 13.95
C LEU A 520 -20.73 5.30 15.13
N ASP A 521 -20.58 3.99 14.94
CA ASP A 521 -20.20 3.04 15.99
C ASP A 521 -18.68 2.87 16.12
N ALA A 522 -17.88 3.74 15.49
CA ALA A 522 -16.43 3.69 15.50
C ALA A 522 -15.82 3.64 16.91
N VAL A 523 -14.86 2.75 17.09
CA VAL A 523 -14.15 2.51 18.36
C VAL A 523 -12.94 3.45 18.52
N GLY A 524 -12.41 3.94 17.40
CA GLY A 524 -11.23 4.78 17.35
C GLY A 524 -11.19 5.68 16.12
N VAL A 525 -10.13 6.46 16.03
CA VAL A 525 -9.89 7.42 14.95
C VAL A 525 -8.50 7.23 14.38
N THR A 526 -8.30 7.68 13.15
CA THR A 526 -7.03 7.60 12.44
C THR A 526 -6.55 8.99 12.06
N LEU A 527 -5.26 9.24 12.26
CA LEU A 527 -4.57 10.42 11.74
C LEU A 527 -3.65 9.99 10.62
N THR A 528 -3.83 10.54 9.42
CA THR A 528 -2.94 10.26 8.28
C THR A 528 -2.33 11.56 7.77
N PHE A 529 -1.00 11.62 7.79
CA PHE A 529 -0.20 12.71 7.23
C PHE A 529 0.44 12.23 5.93
N LEU A 530 0.06 12.82 4.81
CA LEU A 530 0.62 12.47 3.51
C LEU A 530 1.84 13.34 3.19
N ALA A 531 2.97 12.69 2.93
CA ALA A 531 4.20 13.34 2.47
C ALA A 531 4.42 13.09 0.97
N GLU A 532 4.97 14.08 0.28
CA GLU A 532 5.37 13.98 -1.12
C GLU A 532 6.52 12.99 -1.26
N ASN A 533 6.37 12.04 -2.19
CA ASN A 533 7.43 11.11 -2.53
C ASN A 533 8.21 11.63 -3.74
N LYS A 534 9.48 11.25 -3.85
CA LYS A 534 10.36 11.67 -4.94
C LYS A 534 11.21 10.50 -5.42
N LEU A 535 11.53 10.52 -6.71
CA LEU A 535 12.38 9.51 -7.34
C LEU A 535 13.86 9.68 -6.96
N ASP A 536 14.30 10.92 -6.75
CA ASP A 536 15.66 11.22 -6.29
C ASP A 536 15.75 11.10 -4.77
N THR A 537 16.71 10.30 -4.30
CA THR A 537 16.95 10.05 -2.88
C THR A 537 17.49 11.28 -2.17
N ASP A 538 18.24 12.14 -2.85
CA ASP A 538 18.83 13.33 -2.24
C ASP A 538 17.74 14.36 -1.90
N GLU A 539 16.71 14.47 -2.76
CA GLU A 539 15.55 15.32 -2.49
C GLU A 539 14.60 14.77 -1.42
N LEU A 540 14.74 13.48 -1.08
CA LEU A 540 13.94 12.81 -0.05
C LEU A 540 14.55 12.95 1.35
N ALA A 541 15.79 13.45 1.47
CA ALA A 541 16.50 13.54 2.75
C ALA A 541 15.71 14.32 3.82
N ASP A 542 15.07 15.43 3.43
CA ASP A 542 14.22 16.22 4.33
C ASP A 542 12.99 15.43 4.81
N THR A 543 12.32 14.70 3.90
CA THR A 543 11.17 13.86 4.24
C THR A 543 11.55 12.74 5.20
N LEU A 544 12.67 12.05 4.94
CA LEU A 544 13.17 10.99 5.83
C LEU A 544 13.56 11.56 7.21
N ALA A 545 14.16 12.75 7.27
CA ALA A 545 14.51 13.40 8.52
C ALA A 545 13.27 13.76 9.35
N TRP A 546 12.22 14.26 8.70
CA TRP A 546 10.95 14.56 9.38
C TRP A 546 10.25 13.29 9.87
N GLU A 547 10.22 12.23 9.05
CA GLU A 547 9.66 10.93 9.45
C GLU A 547 10.39 10.33 10.67
N ALA A 548 11.71 10.51 10.77
CA ALA A 548 12.48 10.06 11.93
C ALA A 548 12.13 10.82 13.21
N GLU A 549 12.05 12.16 13.13
CA GLU A 549 11.64 12.98 14.29
C GLU A 549 10.16 12.77 14.63
N PHE A 550 9.29 12.46 13.65
CA PHE A 550 7.90 12.05 13.87
C PHE A 550 7.79 10.79 14.72
N ILE A 551 8.52 9.72 14.37
CA ILE A 551 8.53 8.47 15.15
C ILE A 551 9.09 8.70 16.55
N LYS A 552 10.22 9.39 16.67
CA LYS A 552 10.86 9.70 17.96
C LYS A 552 9.99 10.58 18.86
N PHE A 553 9.27 11.53 18.28
CA PHE A 553 8.29 12.33 19.00
C PHE A 553 7.15 11.46 19.54
N LEU A 554 6.61 10.56 18.72
CA LEU A 554 5.51 9.67 19.12
C LEU A 554 5.93 8.66 20.18
N GLU A 555 7.12 8.07 20.07
CA GLU A 555 7.68 7.18 21.10
C GLU A 555 7.76 7.88 22.46
N LYS A 556 8.34 9.09 22.48
CA LYS A 556 8.41 9.89 23.71
C LYS A 556 7.02 10.28 24.24
N TRP A 557 6.10 10.66 23.34
CA TRP A 557 4.75 11.05 23.73
C TRP A 557 3.95 9.87 24.30
N ASP A 558 4.12 8.67 23.74
CA ASP A 558 3.48 7.43 24.18
C ASP A 558 3.87 7.06 25.63
N ASP A 559 5.15 7.23 25.96
CA ASP A 559 5.71 6.93 27.27
C ASP A 559 5.42 8.00 28.33
N GLU A 560 5.50 9.29 27.98
CA GLU A 560 5.47 10.39 28.96
C GLU A 560 4.10 11.08 29.09
N GLU A 561 3.35 11.22 28.00
CA GLU A 561 2.19 12.13 27.91
C GLU A 561 0.87 11.45 27.54
N ARG A 562 0.88 10.18 27.13
CA ARG A 562 -0.32 9.49 26.66
C ARG A 562 -1.38 9.34 27.77
N PRO A 563 -2.65 9.73 27.51
CA PRO A 563 -3.74 9.48 28.44
C PRO A 563 -4.09 7.98 28.58
N GLU A 564 -4.48 7.54 29.79
CA GLU A 564 -4.84 6.12 30.06
C GLU A 564 -6.05 5.62 29.25
N PHE A 565 -6.95 6.52 28.83
CA PHE A 565 -8.15 6.19 28.06
C PHE A 565 -7.91 6.05 26.55
N MET A 566 -6.64 6.11 26.11
CA MET A 566 -6.23 6.08 24.71
C MET A 566 -5.03 5.14 24.56
N ASP A 567 -5.02 4.40 23.45
CA ASP A 567 -3.91 3.52 23.06
C ASP A 567 -3.64 3.74 21.57
N ILE A 568 -2.36 3.77 21.20
CA ILE A 568 -1.91 4.20 19.87
C ILE A 568 -1.07 3.13 19.19
N ALA A 569 -1.18 3.06 17.88
CA ALA A 569 -0.23 2.37 17.02
C ALA A 569 0.12 3.30 15.87
N TYR A 570 1.40 3.46 15.56
CA TYR A 570 1.86 4.40 14.54
C TYR A 570 2.87 3.76 13.62
N SER A 571 2.91 4.23 12.38
CA SER A 571 3.92 3.84 11.40
C SER A 571 4.22 4.99 10.46
N ALA A 572 5.50 5.13 10.13
CA ALA A 572 5.98 5.96 9.04
C ALA A 572 6.45 5.06 7.89
N GLU A 573 6.51 5.57 6.68
CA GLU A 573 6.93 4.80 5.51
C GLU A 573 8.36 4.22 5.66
N ARG A 574 9.27 4.96 6.32
CA ARG A 574 10.62 4.48 6.63
C ARG A 574 10.70 3.42 7.76
N SER A 575 9.67 3.29 8.59
CA SER A 575 9.72 2.47 9.82
C SER A 575 10.02 1.00 9.55
N ILE A 576 9.60 0.47 8.39
CA ILE A 576 9.91 -0.91 7.98
C ILE A 576 11.41 -1.07 7.70
N GLN A 577 12.03 -0.08 7.05
CA GLN A 577 13.46 -0.10 6.75
C GLN A 577 14.27 0.00 8.05
N ASP A 578 13.94 0.95 8.91
CA ASP A 578 14.60 1.14 10.21
C ASP A 578 14.48 -0.12 11.09
N GLY A 579 13.30 -0.75 11.14
CA GLY A 579 13.09 -1.97 11.92
C GLY A 579 13.90 -3.18 11.44
N ILE A 580 14.24 -3.26 10.14
CA ILE A 580 15.14 -4.30 9.61
C ILE A 580 16.59 -4.00 10.00
N ASP A 581 17.01 -2.74 9.93
CA ASP A 581 18.37 -2.32 10.26
C ASP A 581 18.66 -2.49 11.77
N ASP A 582 17.72 -2.11 12.64
CA ASP A 582 17.83 -2.27 14.09
C ASP A 582 17.95 -3.74 14.51
N LEU A 583 17.14 -4.61 13.89
CA LEU A 583 17.22 -6.05 14.14
C LEU A 583 18.60 -6.60 13.76
N SER A 584 19.13 -6.17 12.62
CA SER A 584 20.42 -6.61 12.10
C SER A 584 21.59 -6.17 12.99
N GLU A 585 21.55 -4.95 13.53
CA GLU A 585 22.57 -4.46 14.48
C GLU A 585 22.54 -5.25 15.80
N SER A 586 21.34 -5.57 16.31
CA SER A 586 21.17 -6.35 17.54
C SER A 586 21.72 -7.77 17.39
N GLU A 587 21.46 -8.44 16.27
CA GLU A 587 21.88 -9.82 16.01
C GLU A 587 23.40 -9.94 15.76
N ALA A 588 24.06 -8.90 15.25
CA ALA A 588 25.50 -8.89 14.98
C ALA A 588 26.33 -9.30 16.20
N SER A 589 25.94 -8.90 17.41
CA SER A 589 26.61 -9.26 18.66
C SER A 589 26.57 -10.77 18.95
N THR A 590 25.41 -11.40 18.72
CA THR A 590 25.21 -12.85 18.92
C THR A 590 25.99 -13.66 17.89
N VAL A 591 26.03 -13.18 16.65
CA VAL A 591 26.80 -13.79 15.56
C VAL A 591 28.30 -13.81 15.90
N VAL A 592 28.87 -12.70 16.40
CA VAL A 592 30.28 -12.65 16.83
C VAL A 592 30.58 -13.66 17.94
N ILE A 593 29.69 -13.79 18.94
CA ILE A 593 29.84 -14.78 20.00
C ILE A 593 29.85 -16.20 19.43
N SER A 594 28.96 -16.50 18.47
CA SER A 594 28.88 -17.82 17.83
C SER A 594 30.20 -18.19 17.11
N TYR A 595 30.84 -17.23 16.44
CA TYR A 595 32.15 -17.43 15.79
C TYR A 595 33.26 -17.71 16.80
N VAL A 596 33.28 -16.99 17.92
CA VAL A 596 34.27 -17.23 18.98
C VAL A 596 34.11 -18.63 19.57
N VAL A 597 32.88 -19.06 19.86
CA VAL A 597 32.61 -20.41 20.38
C VAL A 597 33.01 -21.49 19.37
N MET A 598 32.66 -21.31 18.10
CA MET A 598 33.05 -22.24 17.03
C MET A 598 34.58 -22.28 16.86
N PHE A 599 35.27 -21.15 16.97
CA PHE A 599 36.73 -21.10 16.95
C PHE A 599 37.35 -21.92 18.08
N VAL A 600 36.86 -21.73 19.31
CA VAL A 600 37.33 -22.49 20.47
C VAL A 600 37.10 -24.00 20.25
N TYR A 601 35.94 -24.38 19.71
CA TYR A 601 35.65 -25.77 19.37
C TYR A 601 36.65 -26.33 18.34
N ILE A 602 36.90 -25.64 17.23
CA ILE A 602 37.83 -26.09 16.18
C ILE A 602 39.26 -26.22 16.73
N ALA A 603 39.72 -25.25 17.51
CA ALA A 603 41.04 -25.26 18.10
C ALA A 603 41.26 -26.44 19.06
N ILE A 604 40.23 -26.82 19.83
CA ILE A 604 40.28 -27.98 20.73
C ILE A 604 40.18 -29.29 19.94
N ALA A 605 39.23 -29.40 19.01
CA ALA A 605 38.92 -30.64 18.31
C ALA A 605 40.01 -31.08 17.30
N LEU A 606 40.82 -30.15 16.78
CA LEU A 606 41.99 -30.48 15.94
C LEU A 606 43.21 -30.95 16.74
N GLY A 607 43.25 -30.66 18.05
CA GLY A 607 44.32 -31.06 18.96
C GLY A 607 44.24 -32.54 19.34
N ARG A 608 45.40 -33.17 19.57
CA ARG A 608 45.47 -34.48 20.25
C ARG A 608 45.81 -34.24 21.71
N PHE A 609 45.10 -34.92 22.60
CA PHE A 609 45.32 -34.83 24.05
C PHE A 609 45.71 -36.21 24.58
N THR A 610 47.00 -36.56 24.48
CA THR A 610 47.50 -37.83 25.03
C THR A 610 47.93 -37.70 26.49
N ASN A 611 48.63 -36.61 26.86
CA ASN A 611 49.13 -36.36 28.22
C ASN A 611 48.97 -34.89 28.65
N ALA A 612 48.69 -34.64 29.94
CA ALA A 612 48.47 -33.29 30.50
C ALA A 612 49.68 -32.34 30.37
N ARG A 613 50.91 -32.86 30.34
CA ARG A 613 52.15 -32.07 30.13
C ARG A 613 52.44 -31.77 28.67
N GLU A 614 51.87 -32.54 27.74
CA GLU A 614 52.11 -32.42 26.30
C GLU A 614 50.97 -31.67 25.59
N ILE A 615 49.91 -31.26 26.31
CA ILE A 615 48.76 -30.50 25.76
C ILE A 615 49.21 -29.28 24.94
N LEU A 616 50.16 -28.50 25.46
CA LEU A 616 50.66 -27.27 24.82
C LEU A 616 51.63 -27.53 23.66
N PHE A 617 52.13 -28.76 23.55
CA PHE A 617 53.02 -29.21 22.48
C PHE A 617 52.23 -29.85 21.33
N GLU A 618 51.24 -30.70 21.66
CA GLU A 618 50.35 -31.40 20.74
C GLU A 618 49.17 -30.54 20.26
N SER A 619 48.98 -29.34 20.83
CA SER A 619 47.98 -28.39 20.33
C SER A 619 48.27 -27.96 18.89
N LYS A 620 47.18 -27.72 18.15
CA LYS A 620 47.18 -27.27 16.75
C LYS A 620 46.46 -25.93 16.60
N ILE A 621 46.61 -25.06 17.59
CA ILE A 621 45.92 -23.76 17.67
C ILE A 621 46.38 -22.86 16.52
N LEU A 622 47.68 -22.83 16.19
CA LEU A 622 48.18 -22.01 15.08
C LEU A 622 47.60 -22.46 13.74
N LEU A 623 47.46 -23.78 13.55
CA LEU A 623 46.84 -24.38 12.37
C LEU A 623 45.35 -24.05 12.28
N ALA A 624 44.63 -24.10 13.42
CA ALA A 624 43.22 -23.71 13.49
C ALA A 624 43.00 -22.23 13.17
N VAL A 625 43.82 -21.34 13.75
CA VAL A 625 43.80 -19.89 13.48
C VAL A 625 44.11 -19.62 12.01
N GLY A 626 45.15 -20.26 11.47
CA GLY A 626 45.52 -20.14 10.05
C GLY A 626 44.39 -20.60 9.12
N GLY A 627 43.73 -21.71 9.47
CA GLY A 627 42.56 -22.22 8.73
C GLY A 627 41.41 -21.22 8.68
N ILE A 628 41.05 -20.61 9.82
CA ILE A 628 39.96 -19.62 9.88
C ILE A 628 40.32 -18.34 9.14
N ILE A 629 41.56 -17.85 9.27
CA ILE A 629 42.02 -16.69 8.50
C ILE A 629 41.89 -16.96 7.00
N ILE A 630 42.25 -18.17 6.55
CA ILE A 630 42.11 -18.57 5.15
C ILE A 630 40.64 -18.56 4.70
N VAL A 631 39.74 -19.12 5.50
CA VAL A 631 38.29 -19.09 5.22
C VAL A 631 37.78 -17.64 5.16
N MET A 632 38.08 -16.80 6.15
CA MET A 632 37.64 -15.40 6.16
C MET A 632 38.24 -14.59 5.00
N SER A 633 39.48 -14.90 4.61
CA SER A 633 40.12 -14.32 3.43
C SER A 633 39.39 -14.71 2.14
N SER A 634 38.85 -15.93 2.04
CA SER A 634 38.07 -16.37 0.88
C SER A 634 36.75 -15.60 0.72
N VAL A 635 36.08 -15.31 1.85
CA VAL A 635 34.88 -14.47 1.89
C VAL A 635 35.23 -13.04 1.45
N SER A 636 36.33 -12.49 1.97
CA SER A 636 36.82 -11.15 1.60
C SER A 636 37.18 -11.06 0.11
N CYS A 637 37.79 -12.11 -0.46
CA CYS A 637 38.08 -12.18 -1.90
C CYS A 637 36.79 -12.23 -2.73
N SER A 638 35.76 -12.95 -2.28
CA SER A 638 34.46 -12.99 -2.95
C SER A 638 33.79 -11.61 -2.96
N LEU A 639 33.72 -10.96 -1.79
CA LEU A 639 33.19 -9.61 -1.66
C LEU A 639 33.93 -8.61 -2.56
N GLY A 640 35.26 -8.69 -2.61
CA GLY A 640 36.06 -7.81 -3.44
C GLY A 640 35.92 -8.06 -4.95
N VAL A 641 35.87 -9.31 -5.40
CA VAL A 641 35.66 -9.65 -6.83
C VAL A 641 34.28 -9.20 -7.31
N CYS A 642 33.25 -9.43 -6.50
CA CYS A 642 31.89 -8.97 -6.83
C CYS A 642 31.77 -7.43 -6.74
N GLY A 643 32.52 -6.78 -5.84
CA GLY A 643 32.68 -5.32 -5.81
C GLY A 643 33.32 -4.78 -7.10
N TYR A 644 34.37 -5.42 -7.61
CA TYR A 644 34.96 -5.09 -8.92
C TYR A 644 33.99 -5.31 -10.09
N ALA A 645 33.09 -6.27 -9.97
CA ALA A 645 32.05 -6.53 -10.96
C ALA A 645 30.86 -5.54 -10.88
N GLY A 646 30.82 -4.67 -9.86
CA GLY A 646 29.72 -3.72 -9.65
C GLY A 646 28.41 -4.38 -9.22
N ILE A 647 28.46 -5.56 -8.59
CA ILE A 647 27.26 -6.24 -8.09
C ILE A 647 26.93 -5.67 -6.71
N SER A 648 25.74 -5.10 -6.55
CA SER A 648 25.25 -4.61 -5.27
C SER A 648 25.16 -5.73 -4.22
N THR A 649 25.52 -5.40 -2.98
CA THR A 649 25.53 -6.32 -1.83
C THR A 649 24.37 -5.98 -0.89
N THR A 650 23.83 -6.98 -0.21
CA THR A 650 22.78 -6.79 0.82
C THR A 650 23.31 -7.10 2.21
N LEU A 651 22.67 -6.57 3.25
CA LEU A 651 23.06 -6.84 4.64
C LEU A 651 23.03 -8.35 4.97
N LEU A 652 22.02 -9.06 4.47
CA LEU A 652 21.88 -10.51 4.58
C LEU A 652 23.10 -11.28 4.03
N THR A 653 23.69 -10.82 2.91
CA THR A 653 24.86 -11.49 2.34
C THR A 653 26.11 -11.33 3.20
N ILE A 654 26.28 -10.18 3.86
CA ILE A 654 27.42 -9.92 4.76
C ILE A 654 27.32 -10.80 6.00
N GLU A 655 26.11 -11.08 6.48
CA GLU A 655 25.87 -11.87 7.69
C GLU A 655 25.94 -13.38 7.44
N VAL A 656 25.23 -13.90 6.43
CA VAL A 656 25.04 -15.35 6.25
C VAL A 656 26.23 -16.03 5.57
N ILE A 657 26.89 -15.36 4.62
CA ILE A 657 27.94 -15.99 3.79
C ILE A 657 29.17 -16.40 4.61
N PRO A 658 29.71 -15.57 5.53
CA PRO A 658 30.85 -16.00 6.33
C PRO A 658 30.53 -17.24 7.18
N PHE A 659 29.28 -17.41 7.64
CA PHE A 659 28.87 -18.59 8.41
C PHE A 659 28.85 -19.85 7.54
N LEU A 660 28.22 -19.76 6.37
CA LEU A 660 28.14 -20.85 5.40
C LEU A 660 29.53 -21.31 4.95
N VAL A 661 30.39 -20.37 4.55
CA VAL A 661 31.73 -20.67 4.03
C VAL A 661 32.62 -21.22 5.14
N LEU A 662 32.43 -20.78 6.38
CA LEU A 662 33.15 -21.34 7.52
C LEU A 662 32.74 -22.77 7.84
N ALA A 663 31.45 -23.11 7.75
CA ALA A 663 31.00 -24.49 7.94
C ALA A 663 31.63 -25.44 6.90
N VAL A 664 31.57 -25.09 5.62
CA VAL A 664 32.20 -25.85 4.53
C VAL A 664 33.73 -25.89 4.69
N GLY A 665 34.33 -24.73 4.98
CA GLY A 665 35.77 -24.62 5.05
C GLY A 665 36.40 -25.41 6.19
N VAL A 666 35.74 -25.41 7.34
CA VAL A 666 36.19 -26.14 8.52
C VAL A 666 36.14 -27.65 8.27
N ASP A 667 35.09 -28.19 7.63
CA ASP A 667 35.00 -29.61 7.30
C ASP A 667 36.20 -30.08 6.47
N ASN A 668 36.50 -29.36 5.39
CA ASN A 668 37.67 -29.63 4.54
C ASN A 668 39.00 -29.58 5.31
N ILE A 669 39.18 -28.59 6.19
CA ILE A 669 40.35 -28.48 7.06
C ILE A 669 40.44 -29.70 8.00
N PHE A 670 39.34 -30.11 8.62
CA PHE A 670 39.30 -31.28 9.49
C PHE A 670 39.68 -32.55 8.75
N ILE A 671 39.18 -32.76 7.53
CA ILE A 671 39.49 -33.95 6.74
C ILE A 671 40.99 -34.00 6.41
N ILE A 672 41.60 -32.89 5.97
CA ILE A 672 43.05 -32.83 5.68
C ILE A 672 43.86 -33.15 6.95
N VAL A 673 43.58 -32.47 8.06
CA VAL A 673 44.36 -32.60 9.29
C VAL A 673 44.21 -33.98 9.89
N GLN A 674 42.99 -34.52 9.96
CA GLN A 674 42.77 -35.87 10.50
C GLN A 674 43.39 -36.95 9.60
N ALA A 675 43.32 -36.81 8.28
CA ALA A 675 43.95 -37.76 7.38
C ALA A 675 45.48 -37.75 7.53
N HIS A 676 46.08 -36.57 7.69
CA HIS A 676 47.51 -36.45 7.98
C HIS A 676 47.87 -37.10 9.31
N GLN A 677 47.11 -36.81 10.36
CA GLN A 677 47.34 -37.33 11.71
C GLN A 677 47.14 -38.86 11.83
N ARG A 678 46.22 -39.45 11.08
CA ARG A 678 45.96 -40.90 11.09
C ARG A 678 47.03 -41.69 10.32
N LYS A 679 47.78 -41.04 9.42
CA LYS A 679 48.85 -41.67 8.65
C LYS A 679 50.08 -41.88 9.54
N GLU A 680 50.57 -43.10 9.63
CA GLU A 680 51.86 -43.36 10.29
C GLU A 680 53.00 -42.80 9.45
N ARG A 681 53.84 -41.98 10.08
CA ARG A 681 54.91 -41.28 9.38
C ARG A 681 56.12 -42.18 9.15
N ASN A 682 56.40 -42.48 7.88
CA ASN A 682 57.64 -43.13 7.47
C ASN A 682 58.80 -42.13 7.49
N LYS A 683 59.71 -42.25 8.47
CA LYS A 683 60.88 -41.36 8.64
C LYS A 683 61.88 -41.38 7.47
N SER A 684 61.73 -42.29 6.52
CA SER A 684 62.55 -42.39 5.31
C SER A 684 62.10 -41.48 4.16
N VAL A 685 60.91 -40.87 4.26
CA VAL A 685 60.29 -40.03 3.22
C VAL A 685 60.39 -38.55 3.61
N THR A 686 60.55 -37.66 2.62
CA THR A 686 60.61 -36.21 2.88
C THR A 686 59.28 -35.69 3.41
N LEU A 687 59.32 -34.59 4.18
CA LEU A 687 58.11 -33.95 4.71
C LEU A 687 57.12 -33.56 3.60
N ALA A 688 57.64 -33.04 2.48
CA ALA A 688 56.81 -32.62 1.35
C ALA A 688 56.14 -33.80 0.64
N ASP A 689 56.84 -34.93 0.47
CA ASP A 689 56.24 -36.14 -0.08
C ASP A 689 55.14 -36.71 0.84
N ASP A 690 55.32 -36.61 2.16
CA ASP A 690 54.32 -37.11 3.13
C ASP A 690 53.02 -36.28 3.13
N VAL A 691 53.15 -34.96 3.05
CA VAL A 691 52.01 -34.03 2.87
C VAL A 691 51.36 -34.23 1.49
N GLY A 692 52.17 -34.41 0.44
CA GLY A 692 51.70 -34.73 -0.91
C GLY A 692 50.86 -36.01 -0.95
N ASP A 693 51.35 -37.10 -0.38
CA ASP A 693 50.62 -38.36 -0.26
C ASP A 693 49.28 -38.20 0.49
N THR A 694 49.27 -37.36 1.54
CA THR A 694 48.05 -37.10 2.31
C THR A 694 47.03 -36.37 1.44
N LEU A 695 47.46 -35.35 0.70
CA LEU A 695 46.60 -34.60 -0.21
C LEU A 695 46.15 -35.45 -1.40
N GLY A 696 46.97 -36.36 -1.91
CA GLY A 696 46.59 -37.30 -2.97
C GLY A 696 45.39 -38.17 -2.59
N ARG A 697 45.35 -38.66 -1.34
CA ARG A 697 44.26 -39.52 -0.84
C ARG A 697 42.97 -38.77 -0.55
N VAL A 698 43.06 -37.51 -0.12
CA VAL A 698 41.91 -36.72 0.38
C VAL A 698 41.40 -35.73 -0.67
N GLY A 699 42.29 -35.18 -1.48
CA GLY A 699 42.02 -34.13 -2.46
C GLY A 699 40.88 -34.45 -3.44
N PRO A 700 40.80 -35.68 -4.01
CA PRO A 700 39.69 -36.03 -4.91
C PRO A 700 38.31 -35.93 -4.22
N SER A 701 38.20 -36.31 -2.95
CA SER A 701 36.94 -36.20 -2.19
C SER A 701 36.57 -34.75 -1.91
N MET A 702 37.54 -33.92 -1.51
CA MET A 702 37.33 -32.48 -1.29
C MET A 702 36.96 -31.72 -2.56
N MET A 703 37.56 -32.10 -3.69
CA MET A 703 37.22 -31.54 -4.99
C MET A 703 35.79 -31.89 -5.36
N LEU A 704 35.36 -33.12 -5.11
CA LEU A 704 33.99 -33.55 -5.40
C LEU A 704 32.96 -32.76 -4.57
N THR A 705 33.18 -32.61 -3.27
CA THR A 705 32.27 -31.84 -2.39
C THR A 705 32.23 -30.38 -2.82
N SER A 706 33.37 -29.72 -2.94
CA SER A 706 33.45 -28.30 -3.30
C SER A 706 32.89 -28.01 -4.70
N CYS A 707 33.19 -28.86 -5.72
CA CYS A 707 32.59 -28.70 -7.04
C CYS A 707 31.08 -28.92 -7.03
N SER A 708 30.55 -29.84 -6.20
CA SER A 708 29.11 -30.06 -6.09
C SER A 708 28.40 -28.84 -5.48
N GLU A 709 29.00 -28.23 -4.46
CA GLU A 709 28.48 -27.01 -3.81
C GLU A 709 28.53 -25.82 -4.76
N ILE A 710 29.65 -25.60 -5.45
CA ILE A 710 29.82 -24.53 -6.46
C ILE A 710 28.76 -24.68 -7.56
N CYS A 711 28.55 -25.89 -8.09
CA CYS A 711 27.51 -26.13 -9.09
C CYS A 711 26.10 -25.88 -8.54
N CYS A 712 25.84 -26.26 -7.29
CA CYS A 712 24.53 -26.03 -6.65
C CYS A 712 24.24 -24.54 -6.51
N PHE A 713 25.18 -23.77 -5.95
CA PHE A 713 25.04 -22.32 -5.83
C PHE A 713 25.01 -21.63 -7.19
N ALA A 714 25.79 -22.09 -8.17
CA ALA A 714 25.74 -21.57 -9.54
C ALA A 714 24.36 -21.77 -10.18
N ILE A 715 23.71 -22.92 -9.97
CA ILE A 715 22.33 -23.14 -10.45
C ILE A 715 21.34 -22.21 -9.73
N ALA A 716 21.54 -21.94 -8.44
CA ALA A 716 20.69 -21.03 -7.68
C ALA A 716 20.73 -19.57 -8.18
N THR A 717 21.77 -19.17 -8.92
CA THR A 717 21.83 -17.85 -9.57
C THR A 717 20.75 -17.65 -10.64
N LEU A 718 20.08 -18.71 -11.11
CA LEU A 718 18.97 -18.58 -12.07
C LEU A 718 17.68 -18.04 -11.45
N SER A 719 17.63 -17.87 -10.12
CA SER A 719 16.49 -17.27 -9.45
C SER A 719 16.26 -15.84 -9.91
N SER A 720 15.01 -15.48 -10.20
CA SER A 720 14.62 -14.11 -10.55
C SER A 720 14.66 -13.15 -9.36
N MET A 721 14.65 -13.68 -8.13
CA MET A 721 14.66 -12.88 -6.90
C MET A 721 16.06 -12.31 -6.64
N PRO A 722 16.25 -10.97 -6.62
CA PRO A 722 17.57 -10.34 -6.52
C PRO A 722 18.37 -10.74 -5.27
N ALA A 723 17.72 -10.84 -4.12
CA ALA A 723 18.37 -11.28 -2.87
C ALA A 723 19.00 -12.67 -3.00
N VAL A 724 18.29 -13.64 -3.58
CA VAL A 724 18.78 -15.02 -3.75
C VAL A 724 19.81 -15.08 -4.86
N HIS A 725 19.60 -14.36 -5.97
CA HIS A 725 20.55 -14.28 -7.07
C HIS A 725 21.91 -13.77 -6.59
N THR A 726 21.94 -12.62 -5.93
CA THR A 726 23.18 -12.02 -5.41
C THR A 726 23.84 -12.93 -4.38
N PHE A 727 23.10 -13.43 -3.38
CA PHE A 727 23.59 -14.40 -2.41
C PHE A 727 24.25 -15.62 -3.07
N ALA A 728 23.60 -16.22 -4.07
CA ALA A 728 24.11 -17.37 -4.79
C ALA A 728 25.41 -17.07 -5.55
N VAL A 729 25.54 -15.90 -6.18
CA VAL A 729 26.77 -15.46 -6.85
C VAL A 729 27.91 -15.33 -5.82
N TYR A 730 27.68 -14.61 -4.72
CA TYR A 730 28.69 -14.43 -3.67
C TYR A 730 29.12 -15.77 -3.03
N ALA A 731 28.16 -16.66 -2.76
CA ALA A 731 28.45 -17.99 -2.22
C ALA A 731 29.27 -18.86 -3.20
N THR A 732 28.92 -18.84 -4.50
CA THR A 732 29.64 -19.58 -5.54
C THR A 732 31.11 -19.15 -5.60
N VAL A 733 31.36 -17.84 -5.63
CA VAL A 733 32.70 -17.27 -5.70
C VAL A 733 33.48 -17.52 -4.39
N ALA A 734 32.82 -17.41 -3.24
CA ALA A 734 33.45 -17.64 -1.94
C ALA A 734 33.89 -19.10 -1.75
N VAL A 735 33.02 -20.08 -2.05
CA VAL A 735 33.37 -21.51 -1.96
C VAL A 735 34.48 -21.87 -2.95
N LEU A 736 34.47 -21.27 -4.15
CA LEU A 736 35.54 -21.44 -5.13
C LEU A 736 36.89 -20.97 -4.59
N PHE A 737 36.98 -19.75 -4.08
CA PHE A 737 38.23 -19.25 -3.49
C PHE A 737 38.63 -20.02 -2.22
N ASN A 738 37.66 -20.45 -1.41
CA ASN A 738 37.91 -21.26 -0.23
C ASN A 738 38.62 -22.56 -0.61
N PHE A 739 38.11 -23.29 -1.60
CA PHE A 739 38.75 -24.52 -2.09
C PHE A 739 40.19 -24.29 -2.58
N PHE A 740 40.43 -23.25 -3.39
CA PHE A 740 41.77 -22.93 -3.89
C PHE A 740 42.74 -22.55 -2.76
N LEU A 741 42.33 -21.69 -1.83
CA LEU A 741 43.17 -21.27 -0.70
C LEU A 741 43.44 -22.43 0.27
N GLN A 742 42.51 -23.38 0.41
CA GLN A 742 42.72 -24.59 1.21
C GLN A 742 43.74 -25.55 0.60
N ILE A 743 43.68 -25.80 -0.71
CA ILE A 743 44.65 -26.69 -1.36
C ILE A 743 46.05 -26.06 -1.46
N THR A 744 46.14 -24.72 -1.44
CA THR A 744 47.40 -23.99 -1.57
C THR A 744 47.94 -23.52 -0.22
N ALA A 745 47.37 -22.45 0.34
CA ALA A 745 47.84 -21.79 1.55
C ALA A 745 47.72 -22.69 2.79
N PHE A 746 46.64 -23.44 2.95
CA PHE A 746 46.46 -24.29 4.13
C PHE A 746 47.41 -25.49 4.12
N VAL A 747 47.63 -26.13 2.96
CA VAL A 747 48.62 -27.22 2.81
C VAL A 747 50.05 -26.72 3.09
N ALA A 748 50.40 -25.52 2.60
CA ALA A 748 51.67 -24.89 2.93
C ALA A 748 51.80 -24.62 4.45
N LEU A 749 50.74 -24.13 5.10
CA LEU A 749 50.71 -23.89 6.55
C LEU A 749 50.81 -25.19 7.37
N LEU A 750 50.16 -26.26 6.91
CA LEU A 750 50.27 -27.60 7.50
C LEU A 750 51.71 -28.11 7.45
N SER A 751 52.42 -27.91 6.32
CA SER A 751 53.82 -28.30 6.20
C SER A 751 54.74 -27.55 7.17
N LEU A 752 54.48 -26.25 7.42
CA LEU A 752 55.21 -25.47 8.42
C LEU A 752 54.93 -25.94 9.85
N ASP A 753 53.68 -26.23 10.17
CA ASP A 753 53.31 -26.75 11.49
C ASP A 753 53.92 -28.14 11.75
N GLN A 754 54.06 -28.97 10.71
CA GLN A 754 54.73 -30.26 10.84
C GLN A 754 56.25 -30.11 11.03
N GLU A 755 56.90 -29.18 10.31
CA GLU A 755 58.32 -28.84 10.54
C GLU A 755 58.55 -28.32 11.97
N ARG A 756 57.61 -27.52 12.51
CA ARG A 756 57.61 -27.09 13.92
C ARG A 756 57.53 -28.30 14.86
N TYR A 757 56.60 -29.21 14.61
CA TYR A 757 56.37 -30.40 15.44
C TYR A 757 57.62 -31.30 15.48
N GLU A 758 58.28 -31.53 14.34
CA GLU A 758 59.53 -32.29 14.25
C GLU A 758 60.71 -31.64 14.98
N SER A 759 60.72 -30.30 14.99
CA SER A 759 61.73 -29.49 15.66
C SER A 759 61.55 -29.41 17.18
N ASN A 760 60.55 -30.09 17.75
CA ASN A 760 60.18 -30.10 19.17
C ASN A 760 59.94 -28.70 19.75
N ARG A 761 59.23 -27.83 19.01
CA ARG A 761 58.88 -26.46 19.45
C ARG A 761 57.42 -26.37 19.87
N LEU A 762 57.13 -25.56 20.90
CA LEU A 762 55.76 -25.26 21.35
C LEU A 762 54.96 -24.53 20.26
N ASP A 763 53.63 -24.69 20.28
CA ASP A 763 52.70 -24.21 19.24
C ASP A 763 52.57 -22.68 19.22
N MET A 764 52.11 -22.07 20.32
CA MET A 764 51.98 -20.61 20.45
C MET A 764 53.29 -19.88 20.78
N LEU A 765 54.31 -20.59 21.27
CA LEU A 765 55.60 -20.03 21.70
C LEU A 765 56.73 -20.64 20.87
N PHE A 766 56.82 -20.23 19.61
CA PHE A 766 57.74 -20.77 18.58
C PHE A 766 59.25 -20.65 18.92
N CYS A 767 59.59 -19.90 19.97
CA CYS A 767 60.96 -19.71 20.46
C CYS A 767 61.42 -20.76 21.49
N VAL A 768 60.51 -21.53 22.09
CA VAL A 768 60.84 -22.48 23.18
C VAL A 768 60.89 -23.90 22.63
N LYS A 769 62.05 -24.56 22.79
CA LYS A 769 62.24 -26.00 22.48
C LYS A 769 62.09 -26.84 23.73
N ILE A 770 61.46 -28.00 23.61
CA ILE A 770 61.42 -29.01 24.67
C ILE A 770 62.62 -29.95 24.48
N GLU A 771 63.43 -30.12 25.53
CA GLU A 771 64.48 -31.15 25.54
C GLU A 771 63.84 -32.54 25.70
N LYS A 772 64.23 -33.49 24.84
CA LYS A 772 63.78 -34.88 24.94
C LYS A 772 64.36 -35.50 26.21
N THR A 773 63.50 -35.85 27.17
CA THR A 773 63.81 -36.82 28.22
C THR A 773 63.73 -38.24 27.70
#